data_AF-A0A956Y1X4-F1
#
_entry.id   AF-A0A956Y1X4-F1
#
_cell.length_a   1.000
_cell.length_b   1.000
_cell.length_c   1.000
_cell.angle_alpha   90.00
_cell.angle_beta   90.00
_cell.angle_gamma   90.00
#
_symmetry.space_group_name_H-M   'P 1'
#
loop_
_entity.id
_entity.type
_entity.pdbx_description
1 polymer ?
#
loop_
_entity_poly.entity_id
_entity_poly.type
_entity_poly.pdbx_seq_one_letter_code
_entity_poly.pdbx_strand_id
1 'polypeptide(L)'
;FNIATQAGVVMVGSAGNEGDTYYVNGSPNVADGTIAVASTTNDTTYGGVRLLSGEAGVYPSYPTIIPASQSVNGASGYFGPSWVRRVGDAGTGGTGGCSPSDYDSVPRDGMPFVVIFDWDDGTCGSNQRMTTAVDTLGVYGDGSGGQLHGLIAVTPVDDFPFILLSCGYDDGGGAAKAPVPCVSILREDGLNILANPLPYDVDMDSALTSTLGFSEGDQISSFSSRGPRMGAETGLQILKPDIAAPGDFIYSTAAGTGTDGTYLGGTSMASPHIAGSAALMRELHPTWTVAQIKALLMNTATNDVWTEPDQSGLNYGVSRVGGGRVDLANAVSTEVIAYGTSAPERVSVSFGLIEAVTAETRSQTITVQNLGTTPRTYDITFDQRNDTPMAQFSVSPSSVSVPAGGSVTVNVTLSLDPTAAQPHTPDPTSSLTQTSPLVLGGIPRHFVAEEGGYVVLTPTDSSSVLRVAVHAVPRPASDMAADSATVAVGPDLVGLTTINLTGTEVFTGGNLPYDTWSIVTAFEKVYESPNDGFSPAGFDRGDLQYIGLSSDLNFWLDLTGGDLDAALANTTVYMALSVYGDWSTANAYETLFDIYFDTDGDLAEDWNLFNWDLGTAAAAFGIGADPTDIFIGFIQDLNTGSAAFVVPNEFFADEIDLYLLNNNVMVFPIPAGLLGLNSTNSTLSFYVDVLGELNFTDSTRLSGDYINYDVAAAPLSFSDDSGLQGGPYPGLTWYVDLDGLFIPVDYDLSAVTTLPEIMLVHHHNTSGNRVEILTLEASNEADLEAGISVS
;
A
#
# COMPACT_ATOMS: atom_id res chain seq x y z
N PHE A 1 -15.32 -15.03 -11.57
CA PHE A 1 -14.57 -16.30 -11.46
C PHE A 1 -15.25 -17.36 -10.60
N ASN A 2 -15.93 -17.00 -9.51
CA ASN A 2 -16.63 -17.97 -8.65
C ASN A 2 -17.61 -18.90 -9.38
N ILE A 3 -18.33 -18.42 -10.41
CA ILE A 3 -19.20 -19.29 -11.23
C ILE A 3 -18.40 -20.37 -11.97
N ALA A 4 -17.21 -20.03 -12.48
CA ALA A 4 -16.34 -20.99 -13.18
C ALA A 4 -15.79 -22.05 -12.22
N THR A 5 -15.40 -21.66 -11.00
CA THR A 5 -14.92 -22.59 -9.96
C THR A 5 -16.02 -23.55 -9.51
N GLN A 6 -17.24 -23.05 -9.33
CA GLN A 6 -18.43 -23.86 -9.06
C GLN A 6 -18.76 -24.83 -10.22
N ALA A 7 -18.49 -24.43 -11.47
CA ALA A 7 -18.63 -25.28 -12.64
C ALA A 7 -17.49 -26.31 -12.80
N GLY A 8 -16.52 -26.35 -11.87
CA GLY A 8 -15.44 -27.33 -11.86
C GLY A 8 -14.16 -26.89 -12.57
N VAL A 9 -14.05 -25.63 -13.00
CA VAL A 9 -12.85 -25.05 -13.62
C VAL A 9 -11.95 -24.45 -12.55
N VAL A 10 -10.69 -24.88 -12.49
CA VAL A 10 -9.71 -24.26 -11.58
C VAL A 10 -9.33 -22.90 -12.15
N MET A 11 -9.58 -21.83 -11.40
CA MET A 11 -9.21 -20.46 -11.78
C MET A 11 -7.92 -20.09 -11.06
N VAL A 12 -6.95 -19.58 -11.81
CA VAL A 12 -5.66 -19.11 -11.28
C VAL A 12 -5.45 -17.68 -11.77
N GLY A 13 -5.04 -16.80 -10.87
CA GLY A 13 -4.80 -15.39 -11.15
C GLY A 13 -3.46 -14.93 -10.58
N SER A 14 -2.79 -14.02 -11.27
CA SER A 14 -1.65 -13.28 -10.75
C SER A 14 -2.08 -12.44 -9.53
N ALA A 15 -1.26 -12.36 -8.48
CA ALA A 15 -1.60 -11.54 -7.32
C ALA A 15 -1.63 -10.03 -7.63
N GLY A 16 -0.83 -9.59 -8.61
CA GLY A 16 -0.59 -8.18 -8.94
C GLY A 16 0.91 -7.87 -8.95
N ASN A 17 1.30 -6.72 -9.48
CA ASN A 17 2.70 -6.27 -9.54
C ASN A 17 2.89 -4.90 -8.85
N GLU A 18 2.11 -4.63 -7.80
CA GLU A 18 2.05 -3.34 -7.09
C GLU A 18 2.91 -3.32 -5.81
N GLY A 19 3.76 -4.32 -5.62
CA GLY A 19 4.77 -4.35 -4.56
C GLY A 19 4.25 -4.61 -3.15
N ASP A 20 5.07 -4.24 -2.18
CA ASP A 20 4.83 -4.45 -0.75
C ASP A 20 3.99 -3.31 -0.15
N THR A 21 2.78 -3.10 -0.66
CA THR A 21 1.80 -2.08 -0.20
C THR A 21 0.50 -2.76 0.21
N TYR A 22 -0.09 -2.39 1.36
CA TYR A 22 -1.27 -3.10 1.87
C TYR A 22 -2.49 -2.92 0.97
N TYR A 23 -3.36 -3.94 0.94
CA TYR A 23 -4.64 -3.92 0.21
C TYR A 23 -4.55 -3.75 -1.32
N VAL A 24 -3.39 -4.00 -1.95
CA VAL A 24 -3.22 -3.87 -3.41
C VAL A 24 -3.57 -5.14 -4.20
N ASN A 25 -3.92 -6.24 -3.53
CA ASN A 25 -4.46 -7.42 -4.21
C ASN A 25 -5.86 -7.09 -4.77
N GLY A 26 -5.99 -7.08 -6.10
CA GLY A 26 -7.21 -6.67 -6.81
C GLY A 26 -8.04 -7.78 -7.45
N SER A 27 -9.13 -7.37 -8.09
CA SER A 27 -9.92 -8.27 -8.94
C SER A 27 -9.20 -8.57 -10.27
N PRO A 28 -9.28 -9.82 -10.79
CA PRO A 28 -10.19 -10.89 -10.38
C PRO A 28 -9.58 -11.95 -9.43
N ASN A 29 -8.32 -11.82 -9.01
CA ASN A 29 -7.61 -12.83 -8.20
C ASN A 29 -8.07 -12.90 -6.74
N VAL A 30 -8.73 -11.85 -6.24
CA VAL A 30 -9.30 -11.82 -4.89
C VAL A 30 -10.52 -12.71 -4.67
N ALA A 31 -11.13 -13.25 -5.74
CA ALA A 31 -12.27 -14.14 -5.60
C ALA A 31 -11.93 -15.42 -4.81
N ASP A 32 -12.84 -15.83 -3.91
CA ASP A 32 -12.62 -16.91 -2.94
C ASP A 32 -12.13 -18.22 -3.58
N GLY A 33 -12.76 -18.65 -4.67
CA GLY A 33 -12.41 -19.90 -5.35
C GLY A 33 -11.21 -19.82 -6.30
N THR A 34 -10.67 -18.62 -6.53
CA THR A 34 -9.48 -18.43 -7.39
C THR A 34 -8.22 -18.71 -6.58
N ILE A 35 -7.17 -19.24 -7.23
CA ILE A 35 -5.82 -19.34 -6.67
C ILE A 35 -5.03 -18.09 -7.11
N ALA A 36 -4.82 -17.15 -6.19
CA ALA A 36 -3.98 -15.98 -6.39
C ALA A 36 -2.51 -16.34 -6.15
N VAL A 37 -1.63 -15.92 -7.06
CA VAL A 37 -0.23 -16.39 -7.10
C VAL A 37 0.75 -15.23 -6.93
N ALA A 38 1.51 -15.26 -5.83
CA ALA A 38 2.66 -14.39 -5.60
C ALA A 38 3.86 -14.83 -6.47
N SER A 39 4.74 -13.88 -6.75
CA SER A 39 5.97 -14.12 -7.52
C SER A 39 7.14 -14.33 -6.58
N THR A 40 7.88 -15.42 -6.82
CA THR A 40 9.20 -15.63 -6.23
C THR A 40 10.28 -15.59 -7.30
N THR A 41 11.51 -15.35 -6.86
CA THR A 41 12.72 -15.67 -7.62
C THR A 41 12.90 -17.19 -7.68
N ASN A 42 13.81 -17.62 -8.54
CA ASN A 42 14.22 -19.01 -8.67
C ASN A 42 15.75 -19.07 -8.82
N ASP A 43 16.35 -20.24 -8.56
CA ASP A 43 17.75 -20.51 -8.91
C ASP A 43 17.87 -20.55 -10.44
N THR A 44 18.05 -19.38 -11.05
CA THR A 44 17.92 -19.22 -12.50
C THR A 44 19.27 -18.97 -13.15
N THR A 45 19.40 -19.49 -14.36
CA THR A 45 20.49 -19.12 -15.27
C THR A 45 20.05 -17.87 -16.02
N TYR A 46 20.73 -16.77 -15.74
CA TYR A 46 20.50 -15.48 -16.38
C TYR A 46 21.16 -15.44 -17.75
N GLY A 47 20.76 -14.46 -18.57
CA GLY A 47 21.59 -14.06 -19.71
C GLY A 47 22.98 -13.62 -19.21
N GLY A 48 23.93 -13.48 -20.12
CA GLY A 48 25.29 -13.10 -19.76
C GLY A 48 25.79 -11.91 -20.57
N VAL A 49 26.54 -11.04 -19.91
CA VAL A 49 27.44 -10.10 -20.58
C VAL A 49 28.86 -10.59 -20.37
N ARG A 50 29.55 -10.90 -21.45
CA ARG A 50 30.93 -11.39 -21.35
C ARG A 50 31.91 -10.23 -21.43
N LEU A 51 32.69 -10.05 -20.37
CA LEU A 51 33.83 -9.13 -20.33
C LEU A 51 35.10 -9.91 -20.69
N LEU A 52 35.77 -9.58 -21.80
CA LEU A 52 36.96 -10.31 -22.26
C LEU A 52 38.28 -9.79 -21.68
N SER A 53 38.29 -8.58 -21.11
CA SER A 53 39.47 -7.97 -20.45
C SER A 53 39.06 -6.96 -19.38
N GLY A 54 39.92 -6.76 -18.37
CA GLY A 54 39.78 -5.73 -17.33
C GLY A 54 40.97 -5.73 -16.37
N GLU A 55 40.89 -4.99 -15.26
CA GLU A 55 41.96 -4.92 -14.27
C GLU A 55 42.08 -6.23 -13.46
N ALA A 56 43.32 -6.65 -13.19
CA ALA A 56 43.60 -7.86 -12.42
C ALA A 56 43.14 -7.69 -10.97
N GLY A 57 42.23 -8.56 -10.51
CA GLY A 57 41.71 -8.57 -9.14
C GLY A 57 40.27 -8.09 -8.98
N VAL A 58 39.64 -7.54 -10.03
CA VAL A 58 38.21 -7.13 -10.02
C VAL A 58 37.30 -8.36 -10.17
N TYR A 59 37.61 -9.24 -11.12
CA TYR A 59 36.95 -10.54 -11.28
C TYR A 59 37.99 -11.68 -11.15
N PRO A 60 37.56 -12.91 -10.78
CA PRO A 60 38.48 -14.03 -10.55
C PRO A 60 39.34 -14.41 -11.78
N SER A 61 38.81 -14.21 -12.98
CA SER A 61 39.51 -14.44 -14.26
C SER A 61 38.81 -13.70 -15.40
N TYR A 62 39.55 -13.43 -16.49
CA TYR A 62 38.98 -12.96 -17.75
C TYR A 62 39.25 -14.01 -18.85
N PRO A 63 38.32 -14.27 -19.79
CA PRO A 63 36.99 -13.64 -19.87
C PRO A 63 36.07 -14.07 -18.71
N THR A 64 35.26 -13.13 -18.20
CA THR A 64 34.20 -13.39 -17.21
C THR A 64 32.84 -13.15 -17.85
N ILE A 65 31.81 -13.87 -17.40
CA ILE A 65 30.43 -13.65 -17.83
C ILE A 65 29.66 -13.17 -16.60
N ILE A 66 29.26 -11.90 -16.61
CA ILE A 66 28.40 -11.36 -15.56
C ILE A 66 26.93 -11.64 -15.89
N PRO A 67 26.10 -11.92 -14.88
CA PRO A 67 24.66 -12.08 -15.04
C PRO A 67 24.02 -10.83 -15.64
N ALA A 68 23.10 -11.04 -16.57
CA ALA A 68 22.40 -9.95 -17.23
C ALA A 68 20.99 -10.33 -17.70
N SER A 69 20.07 -9.39 -17.66
CA SER A 69 18.80 -9.48 -18.39
C SER A 69 18.93 -8.84 -19.76
N GLN A 70 18.43 -9.51 -20.80
CA GLN A 70 18.40 -8.98 -22.16
C GLN A 70 17.07 -8.28 -22.44
N SER A 71 17.10 -7.29 -23.32
CA SER A 71 15.89 -6.56 -23.71
C SER A 71 14.90 -7.37 -24.53
N VAL A 72 13.66 -6.91 -24.48
CA VAL A 72 12.53 -7.53 -25.20
C VAL A 72 12.58 -7.31 -26.72
N ASN A 73 13.48 -6.44 -27.22
CA ASN A 73 13.60 -6.06 -28.64
C ASN A 73 15.03 -5.71 -29.10
N GLY A 74 16.05 -5.96 -28.28
CA GLY A 74 17.45 -5.64 -28.65
C GLY A 74 18.00 -6.61 -29.69
N ALA A 75 18.92 -6.12 -30.53
CA ALA A 75 19.74 -7.01 -31.33
C ALA A 75 20.69 -7.82 -30.41
N SER A 76 21.08 -9.02 -30.83
CA SER A 76 22.26 -9.69 -30.29
C SER A 76 23.48 -9.28 -31.10
N GLY A 77 24.61 -9.03 -30.44
CA GLY A 77 25.79 -8.52 -31.14
C GLY A 77 27.09 -8.72 -30.37
N TYR A 78 28.05 -9.36 -31.04
CA TYR A 78 29.45 -9.32 -30.65
C TYR A 78 30.06 -8.01 -31.17
N PHE A 79 30.36 -7.10 -30.25
CA PHE A 79 31.11 -5.90 -30.54
C PHE A 79 32.53 -6.14 -30.08
N GLY A 80 33.51 -5.88 -30.93
CA GLY A 80 34.90 -5.90 -30.50
C GLY A 80 35.20 -4.87 -29.38
N PRO A 81 36.48 -4.62 -29.06
CA PRO A 81 36.86 -3.84 -27.89
C PRO A 81 36.19 -2.47 -27.85
N SER A 82 35.44 -2.20 -26.79
CA SER A 82 34.62 -1.00 -26.61
C SER A 82 34.99 -0.29 -25.31
N TRP A 83 34.88 1.03 -25.26
CA TRP A 83 34.97 1.73 -23.97
C TRP A 83 33.62 1.63 -23.26
N VAL A 84 33.60 1.44 -21.93
CA VAL A 84 32.37 1.64 -21.15
C VAL A 84 32.38 3.05 -20.61
N ARG A 85 31.32 3.82 -20.87
CA ARG A 85 31.23 5.25 -20.52
C ARG A 85 29.97 5.50 -19.69
N ARG A 86 30.17 6.04 -18.49
CA ARG A 86 29.05 6.44 -17.62
C ARG A 86 28.32 7.63 -18.20
N VAL A 87 27.00 7.62 -18.08
CA VAL A 87 26.10 8.75 -18.34
C VAL A 87 25.55 9.26 -17.02
N GLY A 88 25.44 10.58 -16.87
CA GLY A 88 25.07 11.23 -15.60
C GLY A 88 26.26 11.62 -14.71
N ASP A 89 26.02 12.53 -13.76
CA ASP A 89 27.06 13.16 -12.95
C ASP A 89 27.48 12.25 -11.76
N ALA A 90 28.78 12.04 -11.59
CA ALA A 90 29.34 11.09 -10.61
C ALA A 90 29.18 11.48 -9.12
N GLY A 91 28.35 12.48 -8.80
CA GLY A 91 28.26 13.08 -7.47
C GLY A 91 26.85 13.32 -6.91
N THR A 92 25.78 13.09 -7.66
CA THR A 92 24.40 13.43 -7.24
C THR A 92 23.49 12.23 -6.98
N GLY A 93 23.93 11.00 -7.25
CA GLY A 93 23.05 9.83 -7.13
C GLY A 93 21.85 9.84 -8.10
N GLY A 94 21.87 10.69 -9.13
CA GLY A 94 20.78 10.86 -10.11
C GLY A 94 21.08 10.26 -11.50
N THR A 95 20.43 9.16 -11.83
CA THR A 95 19.56 8.94 -13.01
C THR A 95 19.93 9.64 -14.34
N GLY A 96 20.89 9.08 -15.08
CA GLY A 96 21.30 9.59 -16.39
C GLY A 96 20.61 8.93 -17.60
N GLY A 97 20.48 9.66 -18.71
CA GLY A 97 20.09 9.14 -20.02
C GLY A 97 18.70 9.56 -20.51
N CYS A 98 17.98 10.38 -19.73
CA CYS A 98 16.65 10.85 -20.06
C CYS A 98 16.65 12.08 -20.97
N SER A 99 17.74 12.85 -20.95
CA SER A 99 17.91 14.08 -21.73
C SER A 99 19.20 14.06 -22.56
N PRO A 100 19.25 14.77 -23.71
CA PRO A 100 20.49 14.87 -24.50
C PRO A 100 21.68 15.42 -23.70
N SER A 101 21.44 16.31 -22.73
CA SER A 101 22.49 16.89 -21.87
C SER A 101 23.16 15.86 -20.96
N ASP A 102 22.51 14.74 -20.66
CA ASP A 102 23.09 13.69 -19.81
C ASP A 102 24.32 13.05 -20.48
N TYR A 103 24.41 13.15 -21.80
CA TYR A 103 25.48 12.61 -22.63
C TYR A 103 26.59 13.63 -22.93
N ASP A 104 26.50 14.86 -22.43
CA ASP A 104 27.51 15.90 -22.70
C ASP A 104 28.89 15.55 -22.13
N SER A 105 28.91 14.77 -21.04
CA SER A 105 30.13 14.27 -20.40
C SER A 105 30.76 13.08 -21.13
N VAL A 106 30.04 12.44 -22.06
CA VAL A 106 30.51 11.26 -22.80
C VAL A 106 31.47 11.71 -23.92
N PRO A 107 32.77 11.31 -23.88
CA PRO A 107 33.72 11.71 -24.91
C PRO A 107 33.28 11.31 -26.32
N ARG A 108 33.59 12.12 -27.34
CA ARG A 108 33.33 11.84 -28.78
C ARG A 108 34.63 11.78 -29.57
N ASP A 109 35.46 10.81 -29.21
CA ASP A 109 36.84 10.63 -29.68
C ASP A 109 36.97 9.76 -30.96
N GLY A 110 35.85 9.44 -31.62
CA GLY A 110 35.80 8.59 -32.81
C GLY A 110 35.93 7.08 -32.56
N MET A 111 36.09 6.65 -31.31
CA MET A 111 36.13 5.24 -30.92
C MET A 111 34.73 4.76 -30.51
N PRO A 112 34.32 3.53 -30.85
CA PRO A 112 33.03 3.02 -30.41
C PRO A 112 33.01 2.70 -28.90
N PHE A 113 31.84 2.79 -28.29
CA PHE A 113 31.67 2.59 -26.85
C PHE A 113 30.27 2.08 -26.46
N VAL A 114 30.21 1.47 -25.28
CA VAL A 114 29.00 1.09 -24.57
C VAL A 114 28.70 2.16 -23.53
N VAL A 115 27.45 2.58 -23.45
CA VAL A 115 26.98 3.47 -22.39
C VAL A 115 26.54 2.64 -21.20
N ILE A 116 26.93 3.06 -20.00
CA ILE A 116 26.40 2.52 -18.75
C ILE A 116 25.68 3.62 -17.97
N PHE A 117 24.53 3.29 -17.40
CA PHE A 117 23.74 4.22 -16.59
C PHE A 117 23.10 3.49 -15.42
N ASP A 118 22.91 4.21 -14.31
CA ASP A 118 22.16 3.70 -13.17
C ASP A 118 20.67 3.76 -13.49
N TRP A 119 19.99 2.63 -13.29
CA TRP A 119 18.55 2.52 -13.45
C TRP A 119 17.83 3.19 -12.30
N ASP A 120 16.76 3.87 -12.66
CA ASP A 120 15.79 4.43 -11.74
C ASP A 120 14.44 4.46 -12.45
N ASP A 121 13.43 3.95 -11.75
CA ASP A 121 12.06 3.86 -12.22
C ASP A 121 11.36 5.23 -12.28
N GLY A 122 11.85 6.21 -11.51
CA GLY A 122 11.21 7.52 -11.37
C GLY A 122 11.53 8.54 -12.48
N THR A 123 12.70 8.50 -13.13
CA THR A 123 13.13 9.62 -13.98
C THR A 123 12.57 9.55 -15.42
N CYS A 124 12.72 8.41 -16.09
CA CYS A 124 12.12 8.15 -17.41
C CYS A 124 12.26 6.68 -17.80
N GLY A 125 11.31 6.17 -18.59
CA GLY A 125 11.27 4.76 -19.01
C GLY A 125 12.38 4.35 -19.99
N SER A 126 12.59 3.04 -20.13
CA SER A 126 13.66 2.44 -20.96
C SER A 126 13.62 2.91 -22.43
N ASN A 127 12.43 3.07 -22.99
CA ASN A 127 12.23 3.60 -24.35
C ASN A 127 12.80 5.00 -24.53
N GLN A 128 12.57 5.91 -23.57
CA GLN A 128 13.08 7.27 -23.64
C GLN A 128 14.61 7.26 -23.50
N ARG A 129 15.15 6.52 -22.53
CA ARG A 129 16.61 6.40 -22.35
C ARG A 129 17.30 5.88 -23.61
N MET A 130 16.72 4.87 -24.24
CA MET A 130 17.21 4.32 -25.51
C MET A 130 17.15 5.36 -26.63
N THR A 131 15.99 5.99 -26.82
CA THR A 131 15.77 6.94 -27.92
C THR A 131 16.73 8.13 -27.79
N THR A 132 16.87 8.68 -26.58
CA THR A 132 17.80 9.77 -26.29
C THR A 132 19.26 9.36 -26.54
N ALA A 133 19.68 8.17 -26.13
CA ALA A 133 21.04 7.67 -26.39
C ALA A 133 21.33 7.57 -27.89
N VAL A 134 20.42 6.92 -28.63
CA VAL A 134 20.54 6.70 -30.07
C VAL A 134 20.55 8.02 -30.83
N ASP A 135 19.67 8.95 -30.46
CA ASP A 135 19.55 10.27 -31.11
C ASP A 135 20.76 11.16 -30.83
N THR A 136 21.34 11.06 -29.64
CA THR A 136 22.44 11.93 -29.20
C THR A 136 23.81 11.44 -29.65
N LEU A 137 24.02 10.12 -29.65
CA LEU A 137 25.33 9.50 -29.88
C LEU A 137 25.46 8.85 -31.27
N GLY A 138 24.34 8.48 -31.89
CA GLY A 138 24.29 7.72 -33.13
C GLY A 138 24.77 6.27 -32.97
N VAL A 139 24.18 5.34 -33.73
CA VAL A 139 24.55 3.93 -33.69
C VAL A 139 25.84 3.69 -34.47
N TYR A 140 26.78 2.96 -33.89
CA TYR A 140 27.99 2.58 -34.61
C TYR A 140 27.69 1.52 -35.67
N GLY A 141 28.26 1.70 -36.86
CA GLY A 141 28.13 0.74 -37.96
C GLY A 141 26.83 0.82 -38.77
N ASP A 142 25.90 1.72 -38.44
CA ASP A 142 24.65 1.94 -39.20
C ASP A 142 24.81 2.85 -40.44
N GLY A 143 26.02 3.40 -40.65
CA GLY A 143 26.34 4.32 -41.74
C GLY A 143 26.13 5.81 -41.43
N SER A 144 25.63 6.16 -40.24
CA SER A 144 25.44 7.54 -39.76
C SER A 144 26.72 8.18 -39.20
N GLY A 145 27.74 7.37 -38.92
CA GLY A 145 28.98 7.82 -38.26
C GLY A 145 28.89 7.90 -36.74
N GLY A 146 27.85 7.29 -36.15
CA GLY A 146 27.68 7.15 -34.71
C GLY A 146 28.74 6.31 -34.01
N GLN A 147 28.78 6.39 -32.68
CA GLN A 147 29.78 5.70 -31.84
C GLN A 147 29.18 4.71 -30.82
N LEU A 148 27.85 4.64 -30.69
CA LEU A 148 27.18 3.78 -29.71
C LEU A 148 27.14 2.31 -30.17
N HIS A 149 27.75 1.41 -29.39
CA HIS A 149 27.67 -0.04 -29.60
C HIS A 149 26.55 -0.71 -28.80
N GLY A 150 26.26 -0.22 -27.60
CA GLY A 150 25.30 -0.87 -26.71
C GLY A 150 25.02 -0.06 -25.45
N LEU A 151 24.04 -0.51 -24.68
CA LEU A 151 23.68 0.10 -23.40
C LEU A 151 23.65 -0.94 -22.27
N ILE A 152 24.15 -0.55 -21.10
CA ILE A 152 24.09 -1.32 -19.86
C ILE A 152 23.30 -0.50 -18.84
N ALA A 153 22.19 -1.05 -18.36
CA ALA A 153 21.46 -0.51 -17.22
C ALA A 153 21.93 -1.22 -15.93
N VAL A 154 22.25 -0.46 -14.90
CA VAL A 154 22.67 -1.01 -13.60
C VAL A 154 21.45 -1.01 -12.68
N THR A 155 21.07 -2.18 -12.16
CA THR A 155 19.92 -2.28 -11.24
C THR A 155 20.15 -1.46 -9.97
N PRO A 156 19.09 -0.98 -9.29
CA PRO A 156 19.24 -0.27 -8.03
C PRO A 156 19.60 -1.21 -6.86
N VAL A 157 19.35 -2.51 -7.04
CA VAL A 157 19.58 -3.61 -6.08
C VAL A 157 20.72 -4.52 -6.51
N ASP A 158 21.30 -5.24 -5.56
CA ASP A 158 22.41 -6.17 -5.78
C ASP A 158 21.94 -7.63 -6.04
N ASP A 159 20.62 -7.89 -6.00
CA ASP A 159 20.11 -9.27 -5.88
C ASP A 159 19.63 -9.92 -7.18
N PHE A 160 19.21 -9.16 -8.21
CA PHE A 160 18.85 -9.74 -9.51
C PHE A 160 18.98 -8.72 -10.65
N PRO A 161 19.49 -9.09 -11.83
CA PRO A 161 19.82 -8.15 -12.91
C PRO A 161 18.64 -7.86 -13.85
N PHE A 162 17.39 -7.82 -13.37
CA PHE A 162 16.20 -7.67 -14.24
C PHE A 162 15.66 -6.24 -14.28
N ILE A 163 15.71 -5.66 -15.49
CA ILE A 163 14.97 -4.46 -15.86
C ILE A 163 14.28 -4.75 -17.20
N LEU A 164 13.03 -4.31 -17.33
CA LEU A 164 12.32 -4.36 -18.61
C LEU A 164 12.87 -3.29 -19.58
N LEU A 165 13.94 -3.65 -20.28
CA LEU A 165 14.54 -2.78 -21.29
C LEU A 165 13.87 -2.95 -22.65
N SER A 166 13.35 -1.85 -23.19
CA SER A 166 12.92 -1.77 -24.59
C SER A 166 14.00 -1.11 -25.44
N CYS A 167 14.60 -1.87 -26.35
CA CYS A 167 15.79 -1.46 -27.13
C CYS A 167 15.59 -1.55 -28.66
N GLY A 168 14.32 -1.46 -29.06
CA GLY A 168 13.84 -1.36 -30.44
C GLY A 168 12.54 -0.53 -30.47
N TYR A 169 12.35 0.25 -31.52
CA TYR A 169 11.50 1.45 -31.57
C TYR A 169 10.03 1.24 -31.98
N ASP A 170 9.13 2.07 -31.42
CA ASP A 170 8.01 2.71 -32.14
C ASP A 170 7.70 4.08 -31.48
N ASP A 171 7.96 5.23 -32.12
CA ASP A 171 7.59 6.57 -31.61
C ASP A 171 6.26 7.10 -32.19
N GLY A 172 5.49 6.24 -32.86
CA GLY A 172 4.18 6.62 -33.38
C GLY A 172 4.20 7.55 -34.61
N GLY A 173 5.34 7.73 -35.30
CA GLY A 173 5.31 8.46 -36.59
C GLY A 173 6.60 8.57 -37.41
N GLY A 174 7.76 8.11 -36.93
CA GLY A 174 9.05 8.25 -37.63
C GLY A 174 9.58 6.98 -38.33
N ALA A 175 10.67 7.15 -39.11
CA ALA A 175 11.34 6.07 -39.83
C ALA A 175 12.15 5.17 -38.87
N ALA A 176 12.01 3.85 -39.02
CA ALA A 176 12.68 2.84 -38.19
C ALA A 176 14.20 3.06 -38.11
N LYS A 177 14.73 3.19 -36.89
CA LYS A 177 16.17 3.14 -36.58
C LYS A 177 16.58 1.72 -36.18
N ALA A 178 17.85 1.37 -36.37
CA ALA A 178 18.37 0.04 -36.08
C ALA A 178 18.35 -0.27 -34.56
N PRO A 179 17.92 -1.47 -34.12
CA PRO A 179 17.97 -1.87 -32.71
C PRO A 179 19.41 -1.95 -32.22
N VAL A 180 19.65 -1.41 -31.02
CA VAL A 180 20.97 -1.41 -30.35
C VAL A 180 20.97 -2.45 -29.24
N PRO A 181 22.01 -3.30 -29.10
CA PRO A 181 22.03 -4.26 -28.00
C PRO A 181 22.07 -3.58 -26.66
N CYS A 182 21.28 -4.09 -25.73
CA CYS A 182 21.21 -3.56 -24.40
C CYS A 182 20.87 -4.67 -23.40
N VAL A 183 21.33 -4.46 -22.19
CA VAL A 183 21.24 -5.41 -21.08
C VAL A 183 21.12 -4.67 -19.77
N SER A 184 20.52 -5.30 -18.76
CA SER A 184 20.69 -4.87 -17.37
C SER A 184 21.57 -5.83 -16.60
N ILE A 185 22.35 -5.30 -15.65
CA ILE A 185 23.29 -6.04 -14.79
C ILE A 185 23.10 -5.62 -13.34
N LEU A 186 23.68 -6.38 -12.42
CA LEU A 186 23.66 -6.08 -10.99
C LEU A 186 24.35 -4.76 -10.65
N ARG A 187 23.91 -4.14 -9.55
CA ARG A 187 24.53 -2.93 -9.01
C ARG A 187 26.02 -3.11 -8.71
N GLU A 188 26.39 -4.17 -8.00
CA GLU A 188 27.79 -4.51 -7.73
C GLU A 188 28.62 -4.60 -9.02
N ASP A 189 28.14 -5.33 -10.03
CA ASP A 189 28.83 -5.48 -11.32
C ASP A 189 28.98 -4.13 -12.04
N GLY A 190 27.93 -3.30 -12.02
CA GLY A 190 27.95 -1.95 -12.58
C GLY A 190 28.96 -1.03 -11.90
N LEU A 191 28.99 -1.02 -10.56
CA LEU A 191 29.98 -0.27 -9.78
C LEU A 191 31.40 -0.76 -10.03
N ASN A 192 31.61 -2.07 -10.13
CA ASN A 192 32.90 -2.69 -10.45
C ASN A 192 33.40 -2.31 -11.85
N ILE A 193 32.51 -2.24 -12.84
CA ILE A 193 32.83 -1.76 -14.20
C ILE A 193 33.21 -0.27 -14.16
N LEU A 194 32.45 0.55 -13.42
CA LEU A 194 32.64 2.00 -13.34
C LEU A 194 33.90 2.44 -12.59
N ALA A 195 34.34 1.66 -11.60
CA ALA A 195 35.54 1.96 -10.83
C ALA A 195 36.84 1.88 -11.65
N ASN A 196 36.81 1.30 -12.86
CA ASN A 196 37.99 0.96 -13.64
C ASN A 196 37.95 1.57 -15.05
N PRO A 197 38.79 2.57 -15.38
CA PRO A 197 38.74 3.31 -16.64
C PRO A 197 39.43 2.59 -17.83
N LEU A 198 39.52 1.25 -17.81
CA LEU A 198 40.09 0.47 -18.91
C LEU A 198 39.00 0.08 -19.92
N PRO A 199 39.33 -0.09 -21.22
CA PRO A 199 38.37 -0.61 -22.18
C PRO A 199 37.99 -2.05 -21.83
N TYR A 200 36.70 -2.29 -21.63
CA TYR A 200 36.13 -3.63 -21.49
C TYR A 200 35.72 -4.13 -22.88
N ASP A 201 36.18 -5.30 -23.28
CA ASP A 201 35.69 -5.94 -24.49
C ASP A 201 34.39 -6.68 -24.10
N VAL A 202 33.25 -6.05 -24.42
CA VAL A 202 31.89 -6.41 -23.96
C VAL A 202 31.14 -7.14 -25.06
N ASP A 203 30.78 -8.39 -24.80
CA ASP A 203 29.93 -9.20 -25.67
C ASP A 203 28.54 -9.38 -25.05
N MET A 204 27.51 -8.92 -25.78
CA MET A 204 26.08 -9.01 -25.42
C MET A 204 25.37 -9.98 -26.36
N ASP A 205 25.90 -11.20 -26.47
CA ASP A 205 25.30 -12.28 -27.25
C ASP A 205 24.12 -12.89 -26.48
N SER A 206 22.99 -13.02 -27.17
CA SER A 206 21.77 -13.58 -26.61
C SER A 206 21.91 -15.02 -26.09
N ALA A 207 22.89 -15.75 -26.62
CA ALA A 207 23.20 -17.12 -26.21
C ALA A 207 24.11 -17.22 -24.97
N LEU A 208 24.64 -16.10 -24.47
CA LEU A 208 25.42 -16.10 -23.23
C LEU A 208 24.52 -16.34 -22.03
N THR A 209 24.99 -17.22 -21.16
CA THR A 209 24.30 -17.54 -19.92
C THR A 209 25.27 -17.45 -18.75
N SER A 210 24.83 -16.86 -17.64
CA SER A 210 25.55 -16.90 -16.37
C SER A 210 24.63 -17.43 -15.29
N THR A 211 25.11 -18.39 -14.50
CA THR A 211 24.40 -18.84 -13.31
C THR A 211 24.87 -17.97 -12.15
N LEU A 212 23.95 -17.21 -11.55
CA LEU A 212 24.25 -16.60 -10.26
C LEU A 212 24.47 -17.72 -9.25
N GLY A 213 25.60 -17.64 -8.54
CA GLY A 213 26.04 -18.66 -7.59
C GLY A 213 25.36 -18.55 -6.23
N PHE A 214 24.42 -17.63 -6.08
CA PHE A 214 23.56 -17.53 -4.92
C PHE A 214 22.48 -18.60 -5.03
N SER A 215 22.16 -19.29 -3.93
CA SER A 215 20.85 -19.96 -3.79
C SER A 215 19.79 -18.88 -3.62
N GLU A 216 19.61 -18.07 -4.66
CA GLU A 216 18.68 -16.94 -4.77
C GLU A 216 17.23 -17.42 -4.91
N GLY A 217 17.01 -18.72 -5.12
CA GLY A 217 15.71 -19.33 -5.12
C GLY A 217 14.96 -19.08 -3.81
N ASP A 218 13.65 -18.93 -3.95
CA ASP A 218 12.73 -18.81 -2.82
C ASP A 218 12.84 -17.46 -2.07
N GLN A 219 13.15 -16.36 -2.77
CA GLN A 219 12.88 -14.99 -2.28
C GLN A 219 11.63 -14.43 -2.96
N ILE A 220 10.96 -13.45 -2.34
CA ILE A 220 9.80 -12.81 -2.97
C ILE A 220 10.28 -11.78 -3.99
N SER A 221 9.63 -11.70 -5.16
CA SER A 221 9.90 -10.60 -6.09
C SER A 221 9.43 -9.28 -5.47
N SER A 222 10.22 -8.21 -5.58
CA SER A 222 9.91 -6.90 -4.98
C SER A 222 8.58 -6.32 -5.43
N PHE A 223 8.19 -6.57 -6.69
CA PHE A 223 6.91 -6.13 -7.28
C PHE A 223 5.72 -6.99 -6.84
N SER A 224 5.90 -8.15 -6.20
CA SER A 224 4.78 -9.07 -5.92
C SER A 224 3.80 -8.46 -4.92
N SER A 225 2.56 -8.23 -5.36
CA SER A 225 1.52 -7.62 -4.54
C SER A 225 1.24 -8.40 -3.26
N ARG A 226 1.35 -7.72 -2.11
CA ARG A 226 0.94 -8.27 -0.81
C ARG A 226 -0.57 -8.16 -0.60
N GLY A 227 -1.10 -9.00 0.28
CA GLY A 227 -2.42 -8.81 0.84
C GLY A 227 -2.40 -8.11 2.20
N PRO A 228 -3.48 -8.26 2.98
CA PRO A 228 -4.71 -8.99 2.63
C PRO A 228 -5.47 -8.32 1.47
N ARG A 229 -6.48 -8.99 0.91
CA ARG A 229 -7.34 -8.34 -0.08
C ARG A 229 -8.13 -7.20 0.56
N MET A 230 -8.54 -6.22 -0.24
CA MET A 230 -9.50 -5.18 0.17
C MET A 230 -10.72 -5.82 0.85
N GLY A 231 -11.01 -5.36 2.07
CA GLY A 231 -12.09 -5.89 2.91
C GLY A 231 -13.43 -5.24 2.62
N ALA A 232 -13.40 -3.99 2.16
CA ALA A 232 -14.56 -3.12 2.05
C ALA A 232 -15.64 -3.64 1.08
N GLU A 233 -15.30 -4.42 0.05
CA GLU A 233 -16.29 -5.06 -0.84
C GLU A 233 -17.10 -6.19 -0.18
N THR A 234 -16.54 -6.85 0.84
CA THR A 234 -17.10 -8.10 1.39
C THR A 234 -17.32 -8.09 2.91
N GLY A 235 -17.01 -6.96 3.57
CA GLY A 235 -17.06 -6.80 5.02
C GLY A 235 -16.06 -7.67 5.79
N LEU A 236 -15.13 -8.34 5.09
CA LEU A 236 -14.11 -9.20 5.68
C LEU A 236 -12.82 -9.12 4.88
N GLN A 237 -11.74 -8.75 5.55
CA GLN A 237 -10.39 -8.85 5.00
C GLN A 237 -9.99 -10.32 4.94
N ILE A 238 -9.62 -10.79 3.74
CA ILE A 238 -9.29 -12.19 3.50
C ILE A 238 -7.86 -12.30 3.04
N LEU A 239 -7.20 -13.35 3.50
CA LEU A 239 -5.84 -13.65 3.12
C LEU A 239 -5.75 -13.92 1.61
N LYS A 240 -4.92 -13.10 0.96
CA LYS A 240 -4.36 -13.27 -0.38
C LYS A 240 -2.90 -12.80 -0.33
N PRO A 241 -2.01 -13.27 -1.22
CA PRO A 241 -2.20 -14.33 -2.21
C PRO A 241 -2.42 -15.71 -1.56
N ASP A 242 -2.80 -16.72 -2.36
CA ASP A 242 -3.04 -18.08 -1.85
C ASP A 242 -1.77 -18.94 -1.82
N ILE A 243 -0.85 -18.71 -2.74
CA ILE A 243 0.37 -19.51 -2.94
C ILE A 243 1.42 -18.65 -3.68
N ALA A 244 2.70 -19.04 -3.62
CA ALA A 244 3.76 -18.42 -4.38
C ALA A 244 4.36 -19.38 -5.42
N ALA A 245 4.88 -18.84 -6.53
CA ALA A 245 5.58 -19.61 -7.56
C ALA A 245 6.63 -18.76 -8.27
N PRO A 246 7.60 -19.39 -8.96
CA PRO A 246 8.56 -18.68 -9.80
C PRO A 246 7.84 -17.77 -10.81
N GLY A 247 8.04 -16.46 -10.65
CA GLY A 247 7.48 -15.43 -11.54
C GLY A 247 8.51 -14.40 -11.97
N ASP A 248 9.67 -14.38 -11.34
CA ASP A 248 10.77 -13.53 -11.76
C ASP A 248 11.64 -14.20 -12.81
N PHE A 249 12.07 -13.40 -13.79
CA PHE A 249 13.03 -13.82 -14.83
C PHE A 249 12.70 -15.17 -15.50
N ILE A 250 11.45 -15.38 -15.92
CA ILE A 250 10.98 -16.64 -16.50
C ILE A 250 11.17 -16.65 -18.02
N TYR A 251 11.92 -17.62 -18.54
CA TYR A 251 12.02 -17.88 -19.97
C TYR A 251 10.76 -18.55 -20.52
N SER A 252 10.13 -17.96 -21.52
CA SER A 252 8.97 -18.54 -22.21
C SER A 252 8.93 -18.15 -23.69
N THR A 253 7.93 -18.62 -24.42
CA THR A 253 7.76 -18.36 -25.85
C THR A 253 7.53 -16.87 -26.14
N ALA A 254 8.30 -16.28 -27.06
CA ALA A 254 8.13 -14.90 -27.48
C ALA A 254 7.08 -14.79 -28.58
N ALA A 255 6.14 -13.84 -28.43
CA ALA A 255 5.10 -13.64 -29.42
C ALA A 255 5.67 -13.02 -30.72
N GLY A 256 5.28 -13.55 -31.88
CA GLY A 256 5.64 -13.00 -33.18
C GLY A 256 7.01 -13.42 -33.73
N THR A 257 7.86 -14.06 -32.92
CA THR A 257 9.21 -14.53 -33.35
C THR A 257 9.16 -15.88 -34.09
N GLY A 258 8.07 -16.64 -33.91
CA GLY A 258 7.86 -17.96 -34.51
C GLY A 258 8.57 -19.09 -33.77
N THR A 259 9.85 -18.94 -33.43
CA THR A 259 10.66 -20.00 -32.78
C THR A 259 11.36 -19.60 -31.50
N ASP A 260 11.43 -18.31 -31.21
CA ASP A 260 12.32 -17.81 -30.16
C ASP A 260 11.56 -17.63 -28.85
N GLY A 261 12.31 -17.66 -27.74
CA GLY A 261 11.80 -17.33 -26.42
C GLY A 261 12.35 -16.00 -25.89
N THR A 262 11.76 -15.52 -24.80
CA THR A 262 12.14 -14.29 -24.11
C THR A 262 11.98 -14.46 -22.61
N TYR A 263 12.65 -13.62 -21.82
CA TYR A 263 12.55 -13.58 -20.37
C TYR A 263 11.62 -12.45 -19.95
N LEU A 264 10.69 -12.74 -19.03
CA LEU A 264 9.80 -11.75 -18.43
C LEU A 264 9.69 -11.99 -16.92
N GLY A 265 9.43 -10.91 -16.18
CA GLY A 265 9.13 -10.94 -14.74
C GLY A 265 7.71 -10.50 -14.47
N GLY A 266 7.06 -11.12 -13.48
CA GLY A 266 5.73 -10.74 -13.01
C GLY A 266 4.98 -11.88 -12.33
N THR A 267 4.01 -11.54 -11.48
CA THR A 267 3.03 -12.53 -11.00
C THR A 267 2.21 -13.14 -12.15
N SER A 268 2.16 -12.46 -13.30
CA SER A 268 1.69 -12.99 -14.59
C SER A 268 2.45 -14.22 -15.08
N MET A 269 3.73 -14.37 -14.75
CA MET A 269 4.56 -15.53 -15.07
C MET A 269 4.51 -16.60 -13.97
N ALA A 270 4.24 -16.21 -12.72
CA ALA A 270 3.99 -17.14 -11.62
C ALA A 270 2.66 -17.91 -11.79
N SER A 271 1.58 -17.20 -12.15
CA SER A 271 0.24 -17.75 -12.35
C SER A 271 0.18 -19.00 -13.25
N PRO A 272 0.78 -19.02 -14.48
CA PRO A 272 0.73 -20.20 -15.34
C PRO A 272 1.47 -21.42 -14.78
N HIS A 273 2.47 -21.27 -13.91
CA HIS A 273 3.08 -22.41 -13.20
C HIS A 273 2.04 -23.13 -12.32
N ILE A 274 1.21 -22.37 -11.61
CA ILE A 274 0.15 -22.92 -10.77
C ILE A 274 -1.00 -23.45 -11.63
N ALA A 275 -1.33 -22.81 -12.76
CA ALA A 275 -2.32 -23.35 -13.69
C ALA A 275 -1.90 -24.74 -14.25
N GLY A 276 -0.64 -24.89 -14.65
CA GLY A 276 -0.07 -26.19 -15.05
C GLY A 276 -0.05 -27.20 -13.91
N SER A 277 0.32 -26.75 -12.70
CA SER A 277 0.29 -27.58 -11.49
C SER A 277 -1.11 -28.12 -11.19
N ALA A 278 -2.13 -27.26 -11.24
CA ALA A 278 -3.52 -27.64 -11.04
C ALA A 278 -4.03 -28.61 -12.12
N ALA A 279 -3.59 -28.45 -13.38
CA ALA A 279 -3.92 -29.39 -14.46
C ALA A 279 -3.35 -30.79 -14.18
N LEU A 280 -2.10 -30.89 -13.75
CA LEU A 280 -1.47 -32.16 -13.35
C LEU A 280 -2.19 -32.79 -12.16
N MET A 281 -2.52 -32.01 -11.13
CA MET A 281 -3.26 -32.53 -9.97
C MET A 281 -4.67 -32.98 -10.37
N ARG A 282 -5.33 -32.29 -11.31
CA ARG A 282 -6.63 -32.72 -11.83
C ARG A 282 -6.54 -34.00 -12.64
N GLU A 283 -5.45 -34.21 -13.39
CA GLU A 283 -5.23 -35.47 -14.12
C GLU A 283 -5.04 -36.64 -13.15
N LEU A 284 -4.27 -36.44 -12.08
CA LEU A 284 -4.09 -37.44 -11.02
C LEU A 284 -5.36 -37.70 -10.21
N HIS A 285 -6.16 -36.66 -9.98
CA HIS A 285 -7.36 -36.70 -9.16
C HIS A 285 -8.61 -36.21 -9.92
N PRO A 286 -9.08 -36.95 -10.94
CA PRO A 286 -10.12 -36.48 -11.86
C PRO A 286 -11.49 -36.26 -11.20
N THR A 287 -11.73 -36.89 -10.05
CA THR A 287 -12.99 -36.77 -9.29
C THR A 287 -12.93 -35.74 -8.17
N TRP A 288 -11.77 -35.15 -7.89
CA TRP A 288 -11.63 -34.14 -6.84
C TRP A 288 -12.25 -32.82 -7.28
N THR A 289 -12.83 -32.09 -6.33
CA THR A 289 -13.41 -30.77 -6.58
C THR A 289 -12.31 -29.72 -6.78
N VAL A 290 -12.68 -28.55 -7.31
CA VAL A 290 -11.73 -27.41 -7.44
C VAL A 290 -11.14 -27.02 -6.09
N ALA A 291 -11.96 -26.95 -5.03
CA ALA A 291 -11.49 -26.64 -3.69
C ALA A 291 -10.52 -27.69 -3.14
N GLN A 292 -10.73 -28.98 -3.45
CA GLN A 292 -9.80 -30.04 -3.03
C GLN A 292 -8.45 -29.98 -3.76
N ILE A 293 -8.45 -29.65 -5.06
CA ILE A 293 -7.21 -29.44 -5.82
C ILE A 293 -6.47 -28.19 -5.33
N LYS A 294 -7.21 -27.09 -5.08
CA LYS A 294 -6.65 -25.86 -4.50
C LYS A 294 -6.04 -26.15 -3.13
N ALA A 295 -6.76 -26.85 -2.26
CA ALA A 295 -6.30 -27.24 -0.94
C ALA A 295 -5.02 -28.08 -1.03
N LEU A 296 -4.98 -29.09 -1.90
CA LEU A 296 -3.79 -29.91 -2.11
C LEU A 296 -2.55 -29.06 -2.42
N LEU A 297 -2.65 -28.18 -3.42
CA LEU A 297 -1.54 -27.31 -3.83
C LEU A 297 -1.09 -26.37 -2.70
N MET A 298 -2.03 -25.72 -2.02
CA MET A 298 -1.72 -24.79 -0.92
C MET A 298 -1.16 -25.52 0.30
N ASN A 299 -1.70 -26.70 0.64
CA ASN A 299 -1.29 -27.44 1.82
C ASN A 299 0.11 -28.01 1.70
N THR A 300 0.51 -28.41 0.49
CA THR A 300 1.81 -29.04 0.25
C THR A 300 2.87 -28.06 -0.21
N ALA A 301 2.55 -26.78 -0.38
CA ALA A 301 3.50 -25.71 -0.72
C ALA A 301 4.46 -25.40 0.44
N THR A 302 5.17 -26.39 0.98
CA THR A 302 5.92 -26.31 2.25
C THR A 302 7.29 -25.64 2.12
N ASN A 303 7.62 -25.09 0.94
CA ASN A 303 8.85 -24.33 0.76
C ASN A 303 8.64 -22.91 1.26
N ASP A 304 9.44 -22.52 2.24
CA ASP A 304 9.43 -21.16 2.76
C ASP A 304 10.10 -20.19 1.81
N VAL A 305 9.67 -18.94 1.88
CA VAL A 305 10.25 -17.82 1.14
C VAL A 305 10.99 -16.92 2.12
N TRP A 306 12.19 -16.51 1.76
CA TRP A 306 13.17 -15.89 2.66
C TRP A 306 13.46 -14.45 2.25
N THR A 307 13.78 -13.59 3.23
CA THR A 307 14.15 -12.19 2.98
C THR A 307 15.56 -12.04 2.41
N GLU A 308 16.40 -13.06 2.55
CA GLU A 308 17.79 -13.05 2.11
C GLU A 308 18.11 -14.30 1.27
N PRO A 309 19.14 -14.25 0.41
CA PRO A 309 19.63 -15.42 -0.32
C PRO A 309 20.03 -16.58 0.59
N ASP A 310 20.17 -17.77 -0.01
CA ASP A 310 20.63 -19.00 0.64
C ASP A 310 19.71 -19.49 1.77
N GLN A 311 18.42 -19.17 1.67
CA GLN A 311 17.41 -19.48 2.69
C GLN A 311 17.80 -18.94 4.08
N SER A 312 18.30 -17.71 4.10
CA SER A 312 18.74 -17.02 5.32
C SER A 312 17.82 -15.83 5.65
N GLY A 313 18.07 -15.18 6.78
CA GLY A 313 17.22 -14.08 7.25
C GLY A 313 15.88 -14.55 7.83
N LEU A 314 14.85 -13.73 7.63
CA LEU A 314 13.49 -14.00 8.09
C LEU A 314 12.68 -14.69 6.99
N ASN A 315 11.61 -15.34 7.40
CA ASN A 315 10.62 -15.85 6.46
C ASN A 315 9.48 -14.87 6.27
N TYR A 316 9.00 -14.75 5.04
CA TYR A 316 7.86 -13.88 4.76
C TYR A 316 6.56 -14.37 5.40
N GLY A 317 5.75 -13.39 5.81
CA GLY A 317 4.40 -13.58 6.32
C GLY A 317 3.43 -14.19 5.31
N VAL A 318 2.32 -14.75 5.81
CA VAL A 318 1.31 -15.39 4.97
C VAL A 318 0.60 -14.40 4.03
N SER A 319 0.54 -13.12 4.40
CA SER A 319 0.00 -12.03 3.55
C SER A 319 0.89 -11.71 2.35
N ARG A 320 2.14 -12.20 2.35
CA ARG A 320 3.09 -12.04 1.24
C ARG A 320 3.12 -13.25 0.31
N VAL A 321 3.03 -14.46 0.87
CA VAL A 321 3.30 -15.70 0.11
C VAL A 321 2.20 -16.76 0.18
N GLY A 322 1.11 -16.49 0.90
CA GLY A 322 -0.01 -17.41 1.06
C GLY A 322 0.42 -18.70 1.77
N GLY A 323 0.16 -19.85 1.14
CA GLY A 323 0.66 -21.16 1.55
C GLY A 323 2.16 -21.36 1.37
N GLY A 324 2.88 -20.37 0.83
CA GLY A 324 4.30 -20.42 0.44
C GLY A 324 4.54 -20.96 -0.96
N ARG A 325 5.79 -21.33 -1.28
CA ARG A 325 6.15 -21.68 -2.66
C ARG A 325 5.71 -23.10 -3.00
N VAL A 326 5.10 -23.24 -4.18
CA VAL A 326 4.57 -24.51 -4.69
C VAL A 326 5.59 -25.65 -4.63
N ASP A 327 5.12 -26.82 -4.17
CA ASP A 327 5.87 -28.07 -4.20
C ASP A 327 4.98 -29.18 -4.77
N LEU A 328 5.17 -29.45 -6.07
CA LEU A 328 4.43 -30.49 -6.79
C LEU A 328 4.85 -31.90 -6.36
N ALA A 329 6.10 -32.12 -5.97
CA ALA A 329 6.57 -33.43 -5.55
C ALA A 329 5.90 -33.83 -4.23
N ASN A 330 5.70 -32.85 -3.34
CA ASN A 330 4.95 -33.04 -2.11
C ASN A 330 3.43 -33.19 -2.37
N ALA A 331 2.88 -32.44 -3.34
CA ALA A 331 1.46 -32.53 -3.73
C ALA A 331 1.07 -33.95 -4.19
N VAL A 332 1.92 -34.60 -4.98
CA VAL A 332 1.60 -35.95 -5.53
C VAL A 332 1.69 -37.08 -4.51
N SER A 333 2.34 -36.86 -3.36
CA SER A 333 2.58 -37.92 -2.37
C SER A 333 1.51 -38.05 -1.29
N THR A 334 0.47 -37.22 -1.32
CA THR A 334 -0.58 -37.21 -0.30
C THR A 334 -1.98 -37.19 -0.90
N GLU A 335 -2.90 -37.84 -0.21
CA GLU A 335 -4.35 -37.78 -0.48
C GLU A 335 -5.09 -37.11 0.69
N VAL A 336 -4.35 -36.45 1.59
CA VAL A 336 -4.89 -35.71 2.73
C VAL A 336 -4.80 -34.22 2.43
N ILE A 337 -5.89 -33.51 2.67
CA ILE A 337 -6.01 -32.06 2.53
C ILE A 337 -6.56 -31.45 3.82
N ALA A 338 -6.30 -30.17 4.04
CA ALA A 338 -6.78 -29.39 5.16
C ALA A 338 -7.26 -28.01 4.70
N TYR A 339 -8.45 -27.60 5.15
CA TYR A 339 -9.07 -26.34 4.73
C TYR A 339 -9.94 -25.74 5.83
N GLY A 340 -10.10 -24.42 5.85
CA GLY A 340 -11.06 -23.73 6.72
C GLY A 340 -12.48 -24.26 6.52
N THR A 341 -13.11 -24.73 7.61
CA THR A 341 -14.40 -25.42 7.54
C THR A 341 -15.54 -24.52 7.06
N SER A 342 -15.52 -23.24 7.45
CA SER A 342 -16.57 -22.26 7.14
C SER A 342 -16.56 -21.81 5.68
N ALA A 343 -15.40 -21.82 5.02
CA ALA A 343 -15.22 -21.42 3.62
C ALA A 343 -14.17 -22.31 2.92
N PRO A 344 -14.51 -23.57 2.58
CA PRO A 344 -13.56 -24.54 2.02
C PRO A 344 -12.85 -24.09 0.73
N GLU A 345 -13.49 -23.25 -0.06
CA GLU A 345 -12.94 -22.68 -1.30
C GLU A 345 -11.78 -21.70 -1.07
N ARG A 346 -11.70 -21.09 0.12
CA ARG A 346 -10.58 -20.21 0.51
C ARG A 346 -9.37 -21.01 0.95
N VAL A 347 -9.59 -22.20 1.51
CA VAL A 347 -8.58 -23.09 2.13
C VAL A 347 -7.93 -22.50 3.38
N SER A 348 -7.39 -21.28 3.29
CA SER A 348 -6.88 -20.52 4.44
C SER A 348 -7.98 -20.17 5.44
N VAL A 349 -7.57 -19.81 6.65
CA VAL A 349 -8.44 -19.32 7.72
C VAL A 349 -8.13 -17.84 7.98
N SER A 350 -9.07 -16.96 7.66
CA SER A 350 -8.97 -15.54 7.98
C SER A 350 -9.97 -15.16 9.05
N PHE A 351 -9.50 -14.52 10.12
CA PHE A 351 -10.36 -13.90 11.13
C PHE A 351 -10.81 -12.49 10.73
N GLY A 352 -10.13 -11.87 9.75
CA GLY A 352 -10.40 -10.53 9.26
C GLY A 352 -9.86 -9.43 10.18
N LEU A 353 -10.34 -8.21 9.97
CA LEU A 353 -10.15 -7.08 10.88
C LEU A 353 -10.87 -7.35 12.19
N ILE A 354 -10.19 -7.08 13.29
CA ILE A 354 -10.75 -7.24 14.63
C ILE A 354 -10.40 -6.00 15.44
N GLU A 355 -11.41 -5.16 15.65
CA GLU A 355 -11.36 -4.03 16.56
C GLU A 355 -11.73 -4.52 17.97
N ALA A 356 -10.72 -4.69 18.82
CA ALA A 356 -10.88 -5.25 20.16
C ALA A 356 -10.94 -4.12 21.20
N VAL A 357 -12.13 -3.93 21.81
CA VAL A 357 -12.34 -2.98 22.92
C VAL A 357 -11.95 -3.58 24.27
N THR A 358 -12.21 -4.87 24.45
CA THR A 358 -11.83 -5.61 25.66
C THR A 358 -11.19 -6.94 25.27
N ALA A 359 -10.48 -7.57 26.21
CA ALA A 359 -9.86 -8.86 25.97
C ALA A 359 -10.92 -9.91 25.55
N GLU A 360 -10.70 -10.55 24.41
CA GLU A 360 -11.64 -11.52 23.84
C GLU A 360 -10.92 -12.72 23.20
N THR A 361 -11.69 -13.77 22.89
CA THR A 361 -11.18 -14.93 22.14
C THR A 361 -12.13 -15.26 21.00
N ARG A 362 -11.58 -15.53 19.82
CA ARG A 362 -12.33 -15.98 18.64
C ARG A 362 -11.81 -17.36 18.20
N SER A 363 -12.70 -18.21 17.71
CA SER A 363 -12.32 -19.53 17.20
C SER A 363 -12.84 -19.79 15.80
N GLN A 364 -12.02 -20.42 14.98
CA GLN A 364 -12.34 -20.98 13.68
C GLN A 364 -11.91 -22.45 13.65
N THR A 365 -12.38 -23.21 12.67
CA THR A 365 -12.03 -24.64 12.55
C THR A 365 -11.43 -24.96 11.19
N ILE A 366 -10.47 -25.87 11.19
CA ILE A 366 -9.87 -26.49 10.02
C ILE A 366 -10.40 -27.92 9.93
N THR A 367 -10.90 -28.31 8.77
CA THR A 367 -11.23 -29.69 8.45
C THR A 367 -10.02 -30.36 7.80
N VAL A 368 -9.53 -31.44 8.40
CA VAL A 368 -8.50 -32.32 7.83
C VAL A 368 -9.22 -33.53 7.23
N GLN A 369 -9.16 -33.67 5.92
CA GLN A 369 -9.87 -34.70 5.16
C GLN A 369 -8.89 -35.65 4.49
N ASN A 370 -9.05 -36.95 4.72
CA ASN A 370 -8.28 -38.00 4.08
C ASN A 370 -9.13 -38.62 2.97
N LEU A 371 -8.77 -38.33 1.72
CA LEU A 371 -9.43 -38.86 0.52
C LEU A 371 -8.85 -40.21 0.09
N GLY A 372 -7.77 -40.66 0.75
CA GLY A 372 -7.11 -41.94 0.50
C GLY A 372 -7.69 -43.11 1.28
N THR A 373 -7.09 -44.28 1.07
CA THR A 373 -7.58 -45.56 1.63
C THR A 373 -6.90 -46.00 2.93
N THR A 374 -5.93 -45.23 3.42
CA THR A 374 -5.13 -45.57 4.62
C THR A 374 -5.28 -44.46 5.66
N PRO A 375 -5.59 -44.78 6.92
CA PRO A 375 -5.66 -43.77 7.97
C PRO A 375 -4.29 -43.10 8.16
N ARG A 376 -4.29 -41.82 8.51
CA ARG A 376 -3.08 -41.02 8.75
C ARG A 376 -3.17 -40.33 10.11
N THR A 377 -2.04 -40.12 10.75
CA THR A 377 -1.96 -39.42 12.03
C THR A 377 -0.99 -38.26 11.89
N TYR A 378 -1.40 -37.09 12.39
CA TYR A 378 -0.63 -35.85 12.33
C TYR A 378 -0.52 -35.24 13.72
N ASP A 379 0.68 -34.78 14.06
CA ASP A 379 0.90 -33.84 15.15
C ASP A 379 0.63 -32.42 14.64
N ILE A 380 -0.01 -31.61 15.48
CA ILE A 380 -0.54 -30.29 15.12
C ILE A 380 0.20 -29.22 15.92
N THR A 381 0.83 -28.29 15.21
CA THR A 381 1.52 -27.13 15.79
C THR A 381 1.10 -25.85 15.08
N PHE A 382 1.39 -24.72 15.72
CA PHE A 382 1.30 -23.41 15.08
C PHE A 382 2.71 -22.88 14.83
N ASP A 383 2.96 -22.40 13.62
CA ASP A 383 4.21 -21.82 13.16
C ASP A 383 3.97 -20.33 12.83
N GLN A 384 4.37 -19.46 13.75
CA GLN A 384 4.15 -18.01 13.70
C GLN A 384 5.07 -17.36 12.64
N ARG A 385 4.52 -16.45 11.83
CA ARG A 385 5.28 -15.69 10.82
C ARG A 385 5.15 -14.17 11.01
N ASN A 386 3.95 -13.69 11.30
CA ASN A 386 3.66 -12.30 11.67
C ASN A 386 3.19 -12.31 13.13
N ASP A 387 3.82 -11.53 14.00
CA ASP A 387 3.54 -11.53 15.44
C ASP A 387 3.23 -10.11 15.89
N THR A 388 2.06 -9.92 16.48
CA THR A 388 1.72 -8.67 17.18
C THR A 388 1.43 -8.96 18.65
N PRO A 389 2.01 -8.18 19.60
CA PRO A 389 1.87 -8.44 21.03
C PRO A 389 0.44 -8.56 21.56
N MET A 390 -0.54 -7.94 20.89
CA MET A 390 -1.95 -7.98 21.32
C MET A 390 -2.66 -9.27 20.96
N ALA A 391 -2.07 -10.14 20.13
CA ALA A 391 -2.74 -11.30 19.58
C ALA A 391 -1.91 -12.58 19.76
N GLN A 392 -2.59 -13.71 19.89
CA GLN A 392 -1.93 -15.01 19.94
C GLN A 392 -2.82 -16.12 19.40
N PHE A 393 -2.29 -16.89 18.45
CA PHE A 393 -2.93 -18.13 18.02
C PHE A 393 -2.58 -19.33 18.90
N SER A 394 -3.57 -20.21 19.07
CA SER A 394 -3.42 -21.52 19.68
C SER A 394 -4.24 -22.57 18.92
N VAL A 395 -3.77 -23.82 18.93
CA VAL A 395 -4.38 -24.92 18.17
C VAL A 395 -4.74 -26.09 19.07
N SER A 396 -5.87 -26.74 18.80
CA SER A 396 -6.28 -27.95 19.53
C SER A 396 -7.13 -28.90 18.67
N PRO A 397 -7.01 -30.23 18.85
CA PRO A 397 -6.03 -30.93 19.68
C PRO A 397 -4.61 -30.89 19.07
N SER A 398 -3.59 -31.21 19.86
CA SER A 398 -2.18 -31.23 19.41
C SER A 398 -1.82 -32.45 18.53
N SER A 399 -2.75 -33.39 18.34
CA SER A 399 -2.58 -34.55 17.46
C SER A 399 -3.95 -35.06 17.01
N VAL A 400 -4.04 -35.49 15.76
CA VAL A 400 -5.27 -36.01 15.16
C VAL A 400 -5.01 -37.29 14.37
N SER A 401 -5.93 -38.24 14.45
CA SER A 401 -5.94 -39.43 13.59
C SER A 401 -7.10 -39.34 12.60
N VAL A 402 -6.76 -39.20 11.32
CA VAL A 402 -7.70 -39.01 10.22
C VAL A 402 -8.01 -40.36 9.59
N PRO A 403 -9.23 -40.91 9.74
CA PRO A 403 -9.58 -42.21 9.17
C PRO A 403 -9.56 -42.16 7.64
N ALA A 404 -9.28 -43.30 7.01
CA ALA A 404 -9.37 -43.45 5.56
C ALA A 404 -10.77 -43.04 5.05
N GLY A 405 -10.83 -42.21 4.00
CA GLY A 405 -12.08 -41.69 3.45
C GLY A 405 -12.88 -40.79 4.39
N GLY A 406 -12.32 -40.37 5.53
CA GLY A 406 -13.01 -39.57 6.53
C GLY A 406 -12.27 -38.27 6.86
N SER A 407 -12.78 -37.55 7.86
CA SER A 407 -12.27 -36.25 8.26
C SER A 407 -12.32 -36.04 9.76
N VAL A 408 -11.50 -35.12 10.24
CA VAL A 408 -11.46 -34.63 11.63
C VAL A 408 -11.30 -33.12 11.63
N THR A 409 -11.56 -32.47 12.75
CA THR A 409 -11.44 -31.01 12.90
C THR A 409 -10.34 -30.62 13.86
N VAL A 410 -9.63 -29.54 13.53
CA VAL A 410 -8.69 -28.83 14.40
C VAL A 410 -9.25 -27.44 14.66
N ASN A 411 -9.33 -27.04 15.92
CA ASN A 411 -9.73 -25.70 16.32
C ASN A 411 -8.50 -24.79 16.32
N VAL A 412 -8.68 -23.60 15.78
CA VAL A 412 -7.73 -22.49 15.86
C VAL A 412 -8.38 -21.40 16.68
N THR A 413 -7.76 -21.01 17.79
CA THR A 413 -8.25 -19.98 18.69
C THR A 413 -7.30 -18.80 18.71
N LEU A 414 -7.82 -17.62 18.39
CA LEU A 414 -7.16 -16.33 18.52
C LEU A 414 -7.54 -15.73 19.88
N SER A 415 -6.54 -15.41 20.70
CA SER A 415 -6.73 -14.63 21.94
C SER A 415 -6.26 -13.21 21.69
N LEU A 416 -7.01 -12.23 22.19
CA LEU A 416 -6.76 -10.80 22.00
C LEU A 416 -6.68 -10.09 23.35
N ASP A 417 -5.66 -9.26 23.51
CA ASP A 417 -5.47 -8.35 24.64
C ASP A 417 -5.20 -6.93 24.10
N PRO A 418 -6.22 -6.07 24.00
CA PRO A 418 -6.05 -4.71 23.48
C PRO A 418 -5.25 -3.79 24.41
N THR A 419 -4.88 -4.24 25.61
CA THR A 419 -4.06 -3.50 26.56
C THR A 419 -2.57 -3.87 26.49
N ALA A 420 -2.21 -4.84 25.64
CA ALA A 420 -0.82 -5.23 25.43
C ALA A 420 -0.01 -4.04 24.90
N ALA A 421 1.23 -3.90 25.38
CA ALA A 421 2.15 -2.88 24.90
C ALA A 421 2.56 -3.14 23.45
N GLN A 422 2.79 -2.07 22.70
CA GLN A 422 3.15 -2.10 21.28
C GLN A 422 2.20 -2.93 20.39
N PRO A 423 0.87 -2.79 20.52
CA PRO A 423 -0.10 -3.58 19.76
C PRO A 423 -0.03 -3.31 18.25
N HIS A 424 0.53 -2.17 17.86
CA HIS A 424 0.73 -1.77 16.46
C HIS A 424 2.17 -2.09 16.03
N THR A 425 2.52 -3.38 16.04
CA THR A 425 3.84 -3.85 15.60
C THR A 425 3.82 -4.18 14.09
N PRO A 426 4.75 -3.66 13.28
CA PRO A 426 4.81 -3.95 11.84
C PRO A 426 5.33 -5.36 11.57
N ASP A 427 4.99 -5.90 10.40
CA ASP A 427 5.63 -7.10 9.86
C ASP A 427 7.16 -6.90 9.82
N PRO A 428 7.96 -7.76 10.47
CA PRO A 428 9.41 -7.60 10.56
C PRO A 428 10.14 -7.73 9.21
N THR A 429 9.45 -8.20 8.17
CA THR A 429 9.94 -8.28 6.79
C THR A 429 9.59 -7.06 5.93
N SER A 430 8.83 -6.10 6.47
CA SER A 430 8.45 -4.85 5.79
C SER A 430 9.41 -3.71 6.16
N SER A 431 9.76 -2.88 5.17
CA SER A 431 10.47 -1.62 5.45
C SER A 431 9.56 -0.63 6.17
N LEU A 432 10.06 0.07 7.18
CA LEU A 432 9.33 1.14 7.90
C LEU A 432 9.18 2.43 7.10
N THR A 433 9.91 2.54 5.98
CA THR A 433 9.83 3.71 5.08
C THR A 433 9.68 3.26 3.63
N GLN A 434 9.03 4.09 2.83
CA GLN A 434 8.97 3.95 1.37
C GLN A 434 9.55 5.20 0.71
N THR A 435 10.12 5.03 -0.48
CA THR A 435 10.66 6.13 -1.27
C THR A 435 9.67 6.56 -2.33
N SER A 436 9.66 7.85 -2.69
CA SER A 436 8.89 8.36 -3.84
C SER A 436 9.78 9.24 -4.72
N PRO A 437 9.61 9.22 -6.04
CA PRO A 437 10.26 10.18 -6.94
C PRO A 437 9.93 11.65 -6.62
N LEU A 438 8.81 11.92 -5.95
CA LEU A 438 8.38 13.28 -5.60
C LEU A 438 9.12 13.87 -4.40
N VAL A 439 9.70 13.02 -3.53
CA VAL A 439 10.31 13.45 -2.27
C VAL A 439 11.63 12.70 -2.03
N LEU A 440 12.71 13.45 -1.77
CA LEU A 440 14.01 12.84 -1.49
C LEU A 440 14.04 12.20 -0.10
N GLY A 441 14.37 10.90 -0.04
CA GLY A 441 14.55 10.15 1.19
C GLY A 441 13.46 9.10 1.43
N GLY A 442 13.61 8.31 2.49
CA GLY A 442 12.58 7.39 2.94
C GLY A 442 11.55 8.14 3.78
N ILE A 443 10.27 8.00 3.43
CA ILE A 443 9.14 8.58 4.16
C ILE A 443 8.49 7.48 5.00
N PRO A 444 8.14 7.74 6.27
CA PRO A 444 7.38 6.81 7.10
C PRO A 444 6.11 6.34 6.40
N ARG A 445 5.90 5.02 6.38
CA ARG A 445 4.69 4.42 5.82
C ARG A 445 3.70 4.07 6.93
N HIS A 446 2.42 4.11 6.61
CA HIS A 446 1.40 3.44 7.42
C HIS A 446 1.52 1.92 7.25
N PHE A 447 1.09 1.17 8.27
CA PHE A 447 1.10 -0.28 8.21
C PHE A 447 -0.08 -0.89 8.96
N VAL A 448 -0.30 -2.17 8.71
CA VAL A 448 -1.31 -2.97 9.39
C VAL A 448 -0.60 -3.91 10.35
N ALA A 449 -1.06 -3.98 11.60
CA ALA A 449 -0.61 -5.02 12.52
C ALA A 449 -1.26 -6.34 12.12
N GLU A 450 -0.44 -7.33 11.78
CA GLU A 450 -0.90 -8.66 11.34
C GLU A 450 -0.48 -9.72 12.35
N GLU A 451 -1.41 -10.63 12.66
CA GLU A 451 -1.13 -11.86 13.39
C GLU A 451 -1.32 -13.02 12.40
N GLY A 452 -0.29 -13.82 12.16
CA GLY A 452 -0.35 -14.76 11.04
C GLY A 452 0.72 -15.85 11.05
N GLY A 453 0.39 -16.98 10.44
CA GLY A 453 1.28 -18.13 10.37
C GLY A 453 0.60 -19.37 9.80
N TYR A 454 1.15 -20.52 10.13
CA TYR A 454 0.67 -21.81 9.63
C TYR A 454 0.23 -22.73 10.76
N VAL A 455 -0.95 -23.33 10.61
CA VAL A 455 -1.26 -24.58 11.30
C VAL A 455 -0.54 -25.69 10.54
N VAL A 456 0.48 -26.29 11.16
CA VAL A 456 1.33 -27.31 10.55
C VAL A 456 0.88 -28.69 11.01
N LEU A 457 0.64 -29.58 10.04
CA LEU A 457 0.30 -30.99 10.26
C LEU A 457 1.53 -31.82 9.92
N THR A 458 2.26 -32.23 10.96
CA THR A 458 3.45 -33.08 10.81
C THR A 458 3.04 -34.55 10.89
N PRO A 459 3.24 -35.36 9.84
CA PRO A 459 2.83 -36.76 9.87
C PRO A 459 3.72 -37.57 10.83
N THR A 460 3.11 -38.54 11.51
CA THR A 460 3.87 -39.48 12.36
C THR A 460 4.57 -40.59 11.56
N ASP A 461 4.35 -40.62 10.25
CA ASP A 461 4.96 -41.54 9.29
C ASP A 461 5.76 -40.76 8.23
N SER A 462 6.18 -41.43 7.15
CA SER A 462 6.96 -40.79 6.07
C SER A 462 6.11 -40.07 5.03
N SER A 463 4.86 -39.70 5.34
CA SER A 463 4.03 -38.92 4.42
C SER A 463 4.41 -37.43 4.43
N SER A 464 3.69 -36.64 3.63
CA SER A 464 3.89 -35.20 3.44
C SER A 464 3.49 -34.38 4.65
N VAL A 465 4.31 -33.40 5.01
CA VAL A 465 3.89 -32.28 5.88
C VAL A 465 2.86 -31.45 5.12
N LEU A 466 1.81 -31.04 5.83
CA LEU A 466 0.78 -30.12 5.31
C LEU A 466 0.76 -28.85 6.15
N ARG A 467 0.38 -27.73 5.54
CA ARG A 467 0.13 -26.48 6.26
C ARG A 467 -1.16 -25.78 5.82
N VAL A 468 -1.78 -25.05 6.74
CA VAL A 468 -2.92 -24.17 6.45
C VAL A 468 -2.57 -22.77 6.95
N ALA A 469 -2.56 -21.79 6.05
CA ALA A 469 -2.33 -20.40 6.42
C ALA A 469 -3.50 -19.88 7.27
N VAL A 470 -3.16 -19.23 8.38
CA VAL A 470 -4.09 -18.57 9.31
C VAL A 470 -3.66 -17.11 9.45
N HIS A 471 -4.62 -16.20 9.44
CA HIS A 471 -4.35 -14.76 9.43
C HIS A 471 -5.44 -13.96 10.15
N ALA A 472 -5.03 -12.89 10.82
CA ALA A 472 -5.89 -11.89 11.45
C ALA A 472 -5.24 -10.49 11.33
N VAL A 473 -6.09 -9.46 11.34
CA VAL A 473 -5.69 -8.06 11.43
C VAL A 473 -6.26 -7.50 12.74
N PRO A 474 -5.60 -7.76 13.89
CA PRO A 474 -6.05 -7.25 15.17
C PRO A 474 -5.66 -5.77 15.33
N ARG A 475 -6.54 -5.02 15.99
CA ARG A 475 -6.34 -3.61 16.31
C ARG A 475 -6.99 -3.30 17.67
N PRO A 476 -6.32 -2.63 18.60
CA PRO A 476 -6.98 -2.16 19.81
C PRO A 476 -7.96 -1.04 19.41
N ALA A 477 -9.17 -1.08 19.95
CA ALA A 477 -10.19 -0.09 19.67
C ALA A 477 -10.76 0.47 20.96
N SER A 478 -11.19 1.72 20.93
CA SER A 478 -11.93 2.33 22.02
C SER A 478 -13.43 2.27 21.81
N ASP A 479 -14.14 2.56 22.89
CA ASP A 479 -15.58 2.84 22.92
C ASP A 479 -15.77 4.07 23.81
N MET A 480 -15.21 5.19 23.36
CA MET A 480 -15.25 6.50 24.02
C MET A 480 -16.38 7.35 23.45
N ALA A 481 -16.93 8.25 24.27
CA ALA A 481 -17.96 9.20 23.88
C ALA A 481 -17.96 10.40 24.82
N ALA A 482 -18.71 11.43 24.47
CA ALA A 482 -19.12 12.45 25.43
C ALA A 482 -20.02 11.83 26.53
N ASP A 483 -19.94 12.37 27.74
CA ASP A 483 -20.80 11.94 28.85
C ASP A 483 -22.26 12.36 28.70
N SER A 484 -22.53 13.27 27.75
CA SER A 484 -23.85 13.82 27.42
C SER A 484 -23.94 14.15 25.94
N ALA A 485 -25.08 13.82 25.32
CA ALA A 485 -25.42 14.22 23.95
C ALA A 485 -25.72 15.73 23.82
N THR A 486 -25.81 16.44 24.94
CA THR A 486 -26.04 17.88 25.00
C THR A 486 -24.93 18.59 25.78
N VAL A 487 -24.52 19.75 25.28
CA VAL A 487 -23.50 20.60 25.88
C VAL A 487 -24.16 21.89 26.35
N ALA A 488 -24.24 22.06 27.67
CA ALA A 488 -24.83 23.26 28.24
C ALA A 488 -23.91 24.48 28.05
N VAL A 489 -24.47 25.56 27.51
CA VAL A 489 -23.78 26.87 27.47
C VAL A 489 -24.19 27.74 28.67
N GLY A 490 -23.38 28.74 28.98
CA GLY A 490 -23.62 29.67 30.08
C GLY A 490 -24.81 30.61 29.83
N PRO A 491 -25.08 31.52 30.77
CA PRO A 491 -26.13 32.53 30.59
C PRO A 491 -25.73 33.68 29.64
N ASP A 492 -24.45 33.79 29.29
CA ASP A 492 -23.92 34.79 28.37
C ASP A 492 -23.77 34.18 26.97
N LEU A 493 -23.93 34.98 25.90
CA LEU A 493 -23.80 34.52 24.50
C LEU A 493 -22.35 34.21 24.11
N VAL A 494 -21.37 34.62 24.92
CA VAL A 494 -19.96 34.35 24.71
C VAL A 494 -19.39 33.76 25.99
N GLY A 495 -18.67 32.65 25.88
CA GLY A 495 -18.07 32.01 27.04
C GLY A 495 -17.34 30.72 26.74
N LEU A 496 -16.99 30.01 27.82
CA LEU A 496 -16.30 28.73 27.79
C LEU A 496 -17.19 27.66 28.44
N THR A 497 -17.25 26.49 27.82
CA THR A 497 -17.84 25.27 28.38
C THR A 497 -16.89 24.08 28.15
N THR A 498 -17.28 22.90 28.60
CA THR A 498 -16.48 21.68 28.45
C THR A 498 -17.35 20.50 28.08
N ILE A 499 -16.84 19.61 27.24
CA ILE A 499 -17.41 18.29 26.97
C ILE A 499 -16.61 17.28 27.78
N ASN A 500 -17.22 16.56 28.73
CA ASN A 500 -16.48 15.52 29.43
C ASN A 500 -16.53 14.22 28.61
N LEU A 501 -15.46 13.44 28.69
CA LEU A 501 -15.30 12.19 27.97
C LEU A 501 -15.47 11.01 28.92
N THR A 502 -16.12 9.95 28.44
CA THR A 502 -16.31 8.71 29.16
C THR A 502 -16.31 7.50 28.23
N GLY A 503 -15.97 6.32 28.74
CA GLY A 503 -16.03 5.10 27.96
C GLY A 503 -14.95 4.09 28.28
N THR A 504 -14.56 3.32 27.27
CA THR A 504 -13.39 2.41 27.33
C THR A 504 -12.30 2.94 26.41
N GLU A 505 -11.24 3.49 26.99
CA GLU A 505 -10.10 4.01 26.25
C GLU A 505 -9.10 2.93 25.79
N VAL A 506 -8.24 3.32 24.83
CA VAL A 506 -6.99 2.61 24.50
C VAL A 506 -5.81 3.46 24.96
N PHE A 507 -4.94 2.87 25.79
CA PHE A 507 -3.71 3.51 26.23
C PHE A 507 -2.64 2.44 26.54
N THR A 508 -1.84 2.07 25.54
CA THR A 508 -0.99 0.86 25.64
C THR A 508 0.47 1.10 26.04
N GLY A 509 0.93 2.36 26.08
CA GLY A 509 2.32 2.68 26.43
C GLY A 509 2.73 4.08 26.01
N GLY A 510 4.00 4.28 25.69
CA GLY A 510 4.56 5.60 25.31
C GLY A 510 5.53 5.56 24.14
N ASN A 511 5.65 4.43 23.45
CA ASN A 511 6.51 4.23 22.30
C ASN A 511 5.68 4.31 21.01
N LEU A 512 5.17 5.52 20.71
CA LEU A 512 4.48 5.78 19.45
C LEU A 512 5.45 5.60 18.26
N PRO A 513 4.97 5.15 17.08
CA PRO A 513 3.58 4.81 16.74
C PRO A 513 3.19 3.37 17.11
N TYR A 514 4.07 2.61 17.76
CA TYR A 514 3.82 1.20 18.07
C TYR A 514 2.80 1.02 19.19
N ASP A 515 2.81 1.94 20.17
CA ASP A 515 1.75 2.10 21.16
C ASP A 515 0.58 2.92 20.59
N THR A 516 -0.62 2.69 21.11
CA THR A 516 -1.84 3.39 20.69
C THR A 516 -2.43 4.16 21.86
N TRP A 517 -2.81 5.42 21.60
CA TRP A 517 -3.59 6.27 22.49
C TRP A 517 -4.92 6.60 21.80
N SER A 518 -6.04 6.48 22.50
CA SER A 518 -7.31 7.03 22.03
C SER A 518 -7.19 8.54 21.90
N ILE A 519 -7.64 9.07 20.76
CA ILE A 519 -7.58 10.49 20.40
C ILE A 519 -8.93 10.89 19.82
N VAL A 520 -9.41 12.06 20.22
CA VAL A 520 -10.64 12.69 19.72
C VAL A 520 -10.33 14.08 19.19
N THR A 521 -10.96 14.45 18.08
CA THR A 521 -10.88 15.80 17.52
C THR A 521 -12.27 16.40 17.47
N ALA A 522 -12.40 17.68 17.86
CA ALA A 522 -13.69 18.37 17.90
C ALA A 522 -13.82 19.40 16.77
N PHE A 523 -15.02 19.42 16.17
CA PHE A 523 -15.38 20.27 15.03
C PHE A 523 -16.77 20.86 15.21
N GLU A 524 -17.03 21.98 14.56
CA GLU A 524 -18.39 22.42 14.26
C GLU A 524 -18.93 21.60 13.08
N LYS A 525 -20.10 20.97 13.22
CA LYS A 525 -20.74 20.26 12.11
C LYS A 525 -21.33 21.29 11.15
N VAL A 526 -20.88 21.26 9.89
CA VAL A 526 -21.34 22.18 8.84
C VAL A 526 -22.21 21.52 7.78
N TYR A 527 -22.17 20.18 7.70
CA TYR A 527 -22.99 19.43 6.75
C TYR A 527 -23.33 18.03 7.26
N GLU A 528 -24.49 17.51 6.85
CA GLU A 528 -24.94 16.15 7.07
C GLU A 528 -25.61 15.63 5.79
N SER A 529 -25.16 14.47 5.32
CA SER A 529 -25.80 13.73 4.24
C SER A 529 -26.63 12.58 4.81
N PRO A 530 -27.82 12.28 4.25
CA PRO A 530 -28.54 11.06 4.60
C PRO A 530 -27.83 9.81 4.09
N ASN A 531 -27.95 8.69 4.80
CA ASN A 531 -27.55 7.38 4.27
C ASN A 531 -28.48 7.00 3.12
N ASP A 532 -27.93 6.95 1.91
CA ASP A 532 -28.68 6.65 0.70
C ASP A 532 -28.85 5.13 0.47
N GLY A 533 -28.29 4.31 1.35
CA GLY A 533 -28.57 2.88 1.49
C GLY A 533 -28.13 2.06 0.29
N PHE A 534 -26.99 2.42 -0.32
CA PHE A 534 -26.52 1.82 -1.55
C PHE A 534 -26.23 0.32 -1.35
N SER A 535 -27.08 -0.53 -1.93
CA SER A 535 -26.87 -1.98 -1.90
C SER A 535 -25.99 -2.40 -3.07
N PRO A 536 -24.91 -3.19 -2.83
CA PRO A 536 -24.50 -3.82 -1.57
C PRO A 536 -23.72 -2.91 -0.62
N ALA A 537 -23.77 -3.21 0.70
CA ALA A 537 -23.11 -2.53 1.83
C ALA A 537 -21.58 -2.28 1.70
N GLY A 538 -20.96 -2.64 0.59
CA GLY A 538 -19.57 -2.28 0.28
C GLY A 538 -19.40 -0.91 -0.36
N PHE A 539 -20.49 -0.23 -0.75
CA PHE A 539 -20.44 1.12 -1.36
C PHE A 539 -20.65 2.26 -0.37
N ASP A 540 -21.07 1.98 0.87
CA ASP A 540 -21.31 3.00 1.90
C ASP A 540 -20.02 3.79 2.26
N ARG A 541 -18.84 3.28 1.88
CA ARG A 541 -17.56 4.01 1.99
C ARG A 541 -17.42 5.19 1.03
N GLY A 542 -18.23 5.23 -0.03
CA GLY A 542 -18.37 6.40 -0.89
C GLY A 542 -19.53 7.31 -0.49
N ASP A 543 -20.35 6.93 0.49
CA ASP A 543 -21.57 7.64 0.90
C ASP A 543 -21.21 8.62 2.03
N LEU A 544 -21.24 9.93 1.74
CA LEU A 544 -20.86 10.97 2.69
C LEU A 544 -21.81 10.92 3.89
N GLN A 545 -21.30 11.17 5.08
CA GLN A 545 -22.11 11.21 6.29
C GLN A 545 -22.08 12.61 6.90
N TYR A 546 -20.91 13.10 7.30
CA TYR A 546 -20.76 14.41 7.96
C TYR A 546 -19.56 15.19 7.42
N ILE A 547 -19.66 16.52 7.48
CA ILE A 547 -18.54 17.44 7.33
C ILE A 547 -18.45 18.28 8.60
N GLY A 548 -17.26 18.30 9.22
CA GLY A 548 -16.93 19.14 10.35
C GLY A 548 -15.79 20.11 10.03
N LEU A 549 -15.85 21.34 10.54
CA LEU A 549 -14.78 22.32 10.42
C LEU A 549 -14.29 22.81 11.79
N SER A 550 -12.99 23.06 11.87
CA SER A 550 -12.31 23.63 13.04
C SER A 550 -11.08 24.41 12.58
N SER A 551 -10.45 25.20 13.44
CA SER A 551 -9.20 25.90 13.10
C SER A 551 -8.36 26.20 14.33
N ASP A 552 -7.07 26.43 14.12
CA ASP A 552 -6.14 26.94 15.14
C ASP A 552 -6.06 28.48 15.17
N LEU A 553 -7.07 29.19 14.61
CA LEU A 553 -7.03 30.65 14.47
C LEU A 553 -6.80 31.37 15.80
N ASN A 554 -7.48 30.96 16.87
CA ASN A 554 -7.39 31.62 18.18
C ASN A 554 -5.97 31.56 18.75
N PHE A 555 -5.27 30.44 18.58
CA PHE A 555 -3.86 30.32 18.96
C PHE A 555 -2.98 31.34 18.22
N TRP A 556 -3.21 31.52 16.92
CA TRP A 556 -2.47 32.51 16.14
C TRP A 556 -2.86 33.96 16.44
N LEU A 557 -4.12 34.22 16.75
CA LEU A 557 -4.57 35.53 17.22
C LEU A 557 -3.85 35.92 18.52
N ASP A 558 -3.69 34.98 19.44
CA ASP A 558 -2.95 35.20 20.68
C ASP A 558 -1.46 35.49 20.44
N LEU A 559 -0.82 34.72 19.56
CA LEU A 559 0.59 34.94 19.20
C LEU A 559 0.84 36.24 18.43
N THR A 560 -0.10 36.66 17.59
CA THR A 560 0.01 37.87 16.77
C THR A 560 -0.50 39.13 17.46
N GLY A 561 -1.08 39.00 18.67
CA GLY A 561 -1.63 40.12 19.42
C GLY A 561 -2.95 40.65 18.86
N GLY A 562 -3.75 39.77 18.24
CA GLY A 562 -5.05 40.06 17.64
C GLY A 562 -5.00 40.60 16.21
N ASP A 563 -3.87 40.48 15.51
CA ASP A 563 -3.77 40.85 14.11
C ASP A 563 -4.33 39.72 13.23
N LEU A 564 -5.56 39.90 12.75
CA LEU A 564 -6.29 38.88 12.00
C LEU A 564 -5.62 38.50 10.67
N ASP A 565 -5.00 39.45 9.95
CA ASP A 565 -4.29 39.12 8.69
C ASP A 565 -3.05 38.28 8.97
N ALA A 566 -2.29 38.64 10.02
CA ALA A 566 -1.12 37.87 10.43
C ALA A 566 -1.50 36.49 10.97
N ALA A 567 -2.63 36.38 11.68
CA ALA A 567 -3.13 35.12 12.21
C ALA A 567 -3.58 34.19 11.07
N LEU A 568 -4.49 34.64 10.19
CA LEU A 568 -5.00 33.85 9.06
C LEU A 568 -3.90 33.40 8.09
N ALA A 569 -2.82 34.17 7.95
CA ALA A 569 -1.68 33.76 7.14
C ALA A 569 -0.94 32.51 7.68
N ASN A 570 -1.10 32.19 8.98
CA ASN A 570 -0.51 31.02 9.63
C ASN A 570 -1.54 29.97 10.06
N THR A 571 -2.83 30.32 10.04
CA THR A 571 -3.91 29.42 10.43
C THR A 571 -4.03 28.21 9.51
N THR A 572 -4.29 27.06 10.12
CA THR A 572 -4.76 25.86 9.47
C THR A 572 -6.24 25.65 9.80
N VAL A 573 -7.05 25.47 8.76
CA VAL A 573 -8.44 25.01 8.87
C VAL A 573 -8.44 23.49 8.76
N TYR A 574 -9.07 22.81 9.69
CA TYR A 574 -9.18 21.36 9.70
C TYR A 574 -10.58 20.95 9.24
N MET A 575 -10.65 20.17 8.16
CA MET A 575 -11.90 19.62 7.64
C MET A 575 -11.98 18.13 7.91
N ALA A 576 -12.89 17.72 8.79
CA ALA A 576 -13.23 16.33 9.01
C ALA A 576 -14.31 15.89 8.02
N LEU A 577 -14.07 14.75 7.37
CA LEU A 577 -15.04 14.04 6.54
C LEU A 577 -15.29 12.66 7.12
N SER A 578 -16.56 12.27 7.19
CA SER A 578 -16.94 10.89 7.51
C SER A 578 -17.86 10.31 6.44
N VAL A 579 -17.79 9.00 6.26
CA VAL A 579 -18.63 8.22 5.34
C VAL A 579 -19.29 7.06 6.10
N TYR A 580 -20.37 6.50 5.54
CA TYR A 580 -21.14 5.47 6.24
C TYR A 580 -20.44 4.10 6.33
N GLY A 581 -19.46 3.80 5.46
CA GLY A 581 -18.77 2.52 5.42
C GLY A 581 -17.24 2.64 5.55
N ASP A 582 -16.61 1.62 6.13
CA ASP A 582 -15.15 1.59 6.25
C ASP A 582 -14.48 1.31 4.88
N TRP A 583 -13.48 2.12 4.52
CA TRP A 583 -12.50 1.78 3.50
C TRP A 583 -11.38 0.92 4.08
N SER A 584 -10.74 0.08 3.27
CA SER A 584 -9.54 -0.66 3.69
C SER A 584 -8.30 0.21 3.64
N THR A 585 -8.21 1.09 2.64
CA THR A 585 -7.09 1.99 2.39
C THR A 585 -7.58 3.39 2.06
N ALA A 586 -6.86 4.41 2.51
CA ALA A 586 -7.12 5.83 2.23
C ALA A 586 -6.74 6.24 0.79
N ASN A 587 -6.57 5.25 -0.10
CA ASN A 587 -6.29 5.47 -1.51
C ASN A 587 -7.59 5.79 -2.28
N ALA A 588 -7.50 6.70 -3.24
CA ALA A 588 -8.62 7.14 -4.07
C ALA A 588 -9.34 6.02 -4.85
N TYR A 589 -8.69 4.87 -5.08
CA TYR A 589 -9.37 3.75 -5.74
C TYR A 589 -10.52 3.17 -4.91
N GLU A 590 -10.46 3.29 -3.58
CA GLU A 590 -11.54 2.84 -2.69
C GLU A 590 -12.48 3.98 -2.27
N THR A 591 -11.92 5.10 -1.83
CA THR A 591 -12.66 6.29 -1.39
C THR A 591 -11.81 7.53 -1.68
N LEU A 592 -12.31 8.36 -2.58
CA LEU A 592 -11.71 9.64 -2.96
C LEU A 592 -12.60 10.76 -2.45
N PHE A 593 -12.05 11.65 -1.64
CA PHE A 593 -12.64 12.92 -1.28
C PHE A 593 -12.10 13.99 -2.22
N ASP A 594 -12.95 14.55 -3.08
CA ASP A 594 -12.64 15.69 -3.93
C ASP A 594 -13.34 16.93 -3.36
N ILE A 595 -12.56 17.84 -2.78
CA ILE A 595 -13.05 19.07 -2.14
C ILE A 595 -12.73 20.24 -3.06
N TYR A 596 -13.74 20.94 -3.56
CA TYR A 596 -13.57 22.09 -4.44
C TYR A 596 -13.85 23.38 -3.70
N PHE A 597 -12.97 24.37 -3.87
CA PHE A 597 -13.10 25.69 -3.24
C PHE A 597 -13.36 26.78 -4.28
N ASP A 598 -14.24 27.70 -3.93
CA ASP A 598 -14.43 28.99 -4.61
C ASP A 598 -13.89 30.08 -3.67
N THR A 599 -12.81 30.74 -4.09
CA THR A 599 -12.08 31.71 -3.25
C THR A 599 -12.36 33.16 -3.64
N ASP A 600 -12.92 33.41 -4.82
CA ASP A 600 -13.22 34.77 -5.30
C ASP A 600 -14.72 35.09 -5.42
N GLY A 601 -15.58 34.09 -5.20
CA GLY A 601 -17.03 34.21 -5.13
C GLY A 601 -17.70 34.30 -6.50
N ASP A 602 -17.03 33.88 -7.57
CA ASP A 602 -17.56 33.89 -8.94
C ASP A 602 -18.36 32.62 -9.31
N LEU A 603 -18.46 31.66 -8.37
CA LEU A 603 -19.10 30.34 -8.51
C LEU A 603 -18.38 29.38 -9.47
N ALA A 604 -17.11 29.63 -9.77
CA ALA A 604 -16.20 28.69 -10.39
C ALA A 604 -15.22 28.11 -9.35
N GLU A 605 -14.69 26.92 -9.62
CA GLU A 605 -13.72 26.29 -8.73
C GLU A 605 -12.32 26.88 -8.97
N ASP A 606 -11.72 27.43 -7.93
CA ASP A 606 -10.35 27.96 -7.94
C ASP A 606 -9.33 26.93 -7.49
N TRP A 607 -9.71 26.12 -6.50
CA TRP A 607 -8.85 25.11 -5.89
C TRP A 607 -9.57 23.78 -5.75
N ASN A 608 -8.78 22.70 -5.76
CA ASN A 608 -9.25 21.35 -5.49
C ASN A 608 -8.30 20.66 -4.51
N LEU A 609 -8.84 20.02 -3.47
CA LEU A 609 -8.12 19.21 -2.50
C LEU A 609 -8.61 17.76 -2.56
N PHE A 610 -7.70 16.80 -2.64
CA PHE A 610 -8.06 15.38 -2.71
C PHE A 610 -7.05 14.41 -2.09
N ASN A 611 -7.49 13.27 -1.58
CA ASN A 611 -6.59 12.24 -1.02
C ASN A 611 -6.03 11.29 -2.09
N TRP A 612 -4.73 10.99 -1.99
CA TRP A 612 -4.02 9.94 -2.72
C TRP A 612 -2.94 9.29 -1.87
N ASP A 613 -2.38 8.19 -2.36
CA ASP A 613 -1.04 7.79 -1.94
C ASP A 613 0.03 8.47 -2.80
N LEU A 614 1.21 8.67 -2.20
CA LEU A 614 2.32 9.38 -2.83
C LEU A 614 2.84 8.68 -4.10
N GLY A 615 2.69 7.36 -4.20
CA GLY A 615 3.06 6.57 -5.37
C GLY A 615 2.13 6.81 -6.55
N THR A 616 0.83 6.57 -6.36
CA THR A 616 -0.21 6.84 -7.38
C THR A 616 -0.17 8.28 -7.87
N ALA A 617 0.10 9.21 -6.95
CA ALA A 617 0.22 10.60 -7.32
C ALA A 617 1.39 10.91 -8.24
N ALA A 618 2.57 10.36 -7.96
CA ALA A 618 3.71 10.48 -8.85
C ALA A 618 3.34 9.94 -10.25
N ALA A 619 2.66 8.79 -10.32
CA ALA A 619 2.20 8.20 -11.57
C ALA A 619 1.25 9.13 -12.34
N ALA A 620 0.34 9.82 -11.66
CA ALA A 620 -0.57 10.79 -12.28
C ALA A 620 0.15 12.01 -12.90
N PHE A 621 1.31 12.41 -12.34
CA PHE A 621 2.19 13.42 -12.94
C PHE A 621 3.11 12.87 -14.04
N GLY A 622 2.89 11.62 -14.48
CA GLY A 622 3.70 10.96 -15.51
C GLY A 622 5.06 10.46 -15.01
N ILE A 623 5.23 10.40 -13.69
CA ILE A 623 6.45 9.94 -13.01
C ILE A 623 6.18 8.51 -12.57
N GLY A 624 6.74 7.52 -13.27
CA GLY A 624 6.47 6.10 -12.99
C GLY A 624 6.75 5.77 -11.51
N ALA A 625 5.73 5.30 -10.79
CA ALA A 625 5.84 4.95 -9.39
C ALA A 625 4.81 3.88 -9.01
N ASP A 626 5.21 2.98 -8.11
CA ASP A 626 4.34 1.98 -7.51
C ASP A 626 3.49 2.61 -6.40
N PRO A 627 2.28 2.09 -6.12
CA PRO A 627 1.47 2.53 -4.98
C PRO A 627 2.22 2.41 -3.66
N THR A 628 2.01 3.36 -2.75
CA THR A 628 2.62 3.38 -1.41
C THR A 628 1.57 3.37 -0.30
N ASP A 629 1.99 3.05 0.92
CA ASP A 629 1.21 3.29 2.15
C ASP A 629 1.58 4.65 2.77
N ILE A 630 1.88 5.64 1.92
CA ILE A 630 2.13 7.04 2.32
C ILE A 630 0.96 7.86 1.79
N PHE A 631 0.00 8.15 2.66
CA PHE A 631 -1.22 8.88 2.29
C PHE A 631 -1.02 10.38 2.43
N ILE A 632 -1.56 11.13 1.48
CA ILE A 632 -1.40 12.58 1.34
C ILE A 632 -2.69 13.20 0.81
N GLY A 633 -2.93 14.46 1.16
CA GLY A 633 -3.87 15.33 0.45
C GLY A 633 -3.13 16.21 -0.56
N PHE A 634 -3.62 16.33 -1.77
CA PHE A 634 -3.14 17.26 -2.78
C PHE A 634 -4.06 18.45 -2.86
N ILE A 635 -3.55 19.64 -2.59
CA ILE A 635 -4.25 20.89 -2.84
C ILE A 635 -3.68 21.56 -4.07
N GLN A 636 -4.50 21.74 -5.10
CA GLN A 636 -4.12 22.28 -6.40
C GLN A 636 -4.91 23.55 -6.73
N ASP A 637 -4.19 24.56 -7.21
CA ASP A 637 -4.74 25.75 -7.87
C ASP A 637 -5.12 25.38 -9.31
N LEU A 638 -6.41 25.44 -9.64
CA LEU A 638 -6.95 25.07 -10.94
C LEU A 638 -6.66 26.10 -12.04
N ASN A 639 -6.32 27.34 -11.66
CA ASN A 639 -5.96 28.40 -12.59
C ASN A 639 -4.48 28.34 -13.00
N THR A 640 -3.58 28.07 -12.05
CA THR A 640 -2.13 28.04 -12.30
C THR A 640 -1.55 26.64 -12.47
N GLY A 641 -2.24 25.61 -11.99
CA GLY A 641 -1.76 24.23 -11.91
C GLY A 641 -0.76 23.99 -10.78
N SER A 642 -0.48 25.00 -9.94
CA SER A 642 0.41 24.86 -8.78
C SER A 642 -0.23 23.94 -7.74
N ALA A 643 0.57 23.10 -7.09
CA ALA A 643 0.06 22.18 -6.08
C ALA A 643 0.96 22.10 -4.84
N ALA A 644 0.36 21.76 -3.71
CA ALA A 644 1.03 21.45 -2.46
C ALA A 644 0.46 20.17 -1.85
N PHE A 645 1.20 19.60 -0.92
CA PHE A 645 0.82 18.40 -0.18
C PHE A 645 0.42 18.78 1.24
N VAL A 646 -0.58 18.09 1.76
CA VAL A 646 -0.97 18.12 3.17
C VAL A 646 -0.96 16.70 3.71
N VAL A 647 -0.71 16.54 5.00
CA VAL A 647 -0.67 15.23 5.67
C VAL A 647 -2.04 14.97 6.29
N PRO A 648 -2.81 13.97 5.82
CA PRO A 648 -4.09 13.64 6.41
C PRO A 648 -3.92 13.33 7.91
N ASN A 649 -4.86 13.81 8.70
CA ASN A 649 -4.86 13.75 10.15
C ASN A 649 -3.68 14.47 10.84
N GLU A 650 -2.98 15.38 10.14
CA GLU A 650 -1.89 16.25 10.63
C GLU A 650 -0.54 15.56 10.94
N PHE A 651 -0.54 14.26 11.22
CA PHE A 651 0.67 13.55 11.68
C PHE A 651 1.22 12.55 10.66
N PHE A 652 2.56 12.46 10.59
CA PHE A 652 3.21 11.39 9.85
C PHE A 652 3.07 10.05 10.58
N ALA A 653 3.20 8.96 9.83
CA ALA A 653 2.99 7.59 10.32
C ALA A 653 3.96 7.15 11.45
N ASP A 654 5.11 7.83 11.62
CA ASP A 654 6.07 7.56 12.70
C ASP A 654 5.86 8.42 13.96
N GLU A 655 4.89 9.33 13.94
CA GLU A 655 4.56 10.19 15.08
C GLU A 655 3.41 9.62 15.90
N ILE A 656 2.26 9.41 15.25
CA ILE A 656 1.06 8.81 15.83
C ILE A 656 0.23 8.18 14.71
N ASP A 657 -0.23 6.95 14.91
CA ASP A 657 -1.14 6.31 13.96
C ASP A 657 -2.60 6.59 14.37
N LEU A 658 -3.28 7.44 13.60
CA LEU A 658 -4.72 7.72 13.75
C LEU A 658 -5.59 6.82 12.86
N TYR A 659 -5.07 5.62 12.54
CA TYR A 659 -5.76 4.57 11.79
C TYR A 659 -6.29 5.02 10.43
N LEU A 660 -5.43 5.54 9.54
CA LEU A 660 -5.88 5.87 8.18
C LEU A 660 -6.30 4.63 7.37
N LEU A 661 -5.72 3.47 7.65
CA LEU A 661 -6.15 2.18 7.09
C LEU A 661 -7.36 1.66 7.86
N ASN A 662 -8.30 1.00 7.18
CA ASN A 662 -9.50 0.40 7.81
C ASN A 662 -10.32 1.40 8.63
N ASN A 663 -10.78 2.47 8.01
CA ASN A 663 -11.43 3.58 8.69
C ASN A 663 -12.55 4.18 7.82
N ASN A 664 -13.33 5.09 8.37
CA ASN A 664 -14.38 5.84 7.69
C ASN A 664 -14.36 7.34 8.01
N VAL A 665 -13.31 7.82 8.67
CA VAL A 665 -13.07 9.24 8.98
C VAL A 665 -11.69 9.69 8.50
N MET A 666 -11.60 10.91 7.99
CA MET A 666 -10.34 11.54 7.60
C MET A 666 -10.42 13.04 7.87
N VAL A 667 -9.32 13.63 8.37
CA VAL A 667 -9.21 15.07 8.60
C VAL A 667 -8.16 15.66 7.65
N PHE A 668 -8.53 16.69 6.91
CA PHE A 668 -7.61 17.43 6.06
C PHE A 668 -7.18 18.75 6.71
N PRO A 669 -5.88 18.96 6.94
CA PRO A 669 -5.37 20.28 7.31
C PRO A 669 -5.21 21.15 6.06
N ILE A 670 -5.85 22.32 6.07
CA ILE A 670 -5.94 23.25 4.94
C ILE A 670 -5.31 24.58 5.38
N PRO A 671 -4.12 24.95 4.86
CA PRO A 671 -3.52 26.25 5.18
C PRO A 671 -4.40 27.40 4.68
N ALA A 672 -4.94 28.21 5.59
CA ALA A 672 -5.87 29.31 5.27
C ALA A 672 -5.24 30.34 4.32
N GLY A 673 -3.95 30.66 4.54
CA GLY A 673 -3.20 31.56 3.69
C GLY A 673 -2.99 31.05 2.26
N LEU A 674 -3.01 29.73 2.03
CA LEU A 674 -2.89 29.15 0.68
C LEU A 674 -4.14 29.45 -0.16
N LEU A 675 -5.32 29.41 0.47
CA LEU A 675 -6.60 29.77 -0.15
C LEU A 675 -6.86 31.29 -0.16
N GLY A 676 -5.90 32.10 0.29
CA GLY A 676 -6.00 33.55 0.26
C GLY A 676 -6.89 34.17 1.33
N LEU A 677 -7.26 33.40 2.38
CA LEU A 677 -8.08 33.93 3.47
C LEU A 677 -7.36 35.05 4.22
N ASN A 678 -8.09 36.13 4.50
CA ASN A 678 -7.58 37.34 5.15
C ASN A 678 -8.72 38.12 5.84
N SER A 679 -8.40 39.23 6.49
CA SER A 679 -9.37 40.05 7.23
C SER A 679 -10.50 40.66 6.40
N THR A 680 -10.37 40.69 5.07
CA THR A 680 -11.42 41.16 4.15
C THR A 680 -12.20 40.04 3.48
N ASN A 681 -11.66 38.81 3.49
CA ASN A 681 -12.31 37.60 3.02
C ASN A 681 -11.86 36.41 3.87
N SER A 682 -12.59 36.11 4.93
CA SER A 682 -12.33 35.00 5.85
C SER A 682 -13.27 33.82 5.64
N THR A 683 -14.14 33.88 4.63
CA THR A 683 -15.11 32.83 4.32
C THR A 683 -14.50 31.78 3.42
N LEU A 684 -14.51 30.54 3.88
CA LEU A 684 -14.23 29.35 3.09
C LEU A 684 -15.52 28.90 2.39
N SER A 685 -15.55 28.96 1.06
CA SER A 685 -16.67 28.47 0.25
C SER A 685 -16.27 27.19 -0.47
N PHE A 686 -16.97 26.08 -0.23
CA PHE A 686 -16.58 24.78 -0.79
C PHE A 686 -17.77 23.84 -1.06
N TYR A 687 -17.52 22.80 -1.85
CA TYR A 687 -18.35 21.60 -1.90
C TYR A 687 -17.46 20.35 -1.91
N VAL A 688 -18.05 19.19 -1.60
CA VAL A 688 -17.34 17.92 -1.51
C VAL A 688 -18.02 16.90 -2.40
N ASP A 689 -17.24 16.25 -3.25
CA ASP A 689 -17.59 15.05 -3.99
C ASP A 689 -16.86 13.87 -3.36
N VAL A 690 -17.59 12.82 -3.00
CA VAL A 690 -17.02 11.56 -2.52
C VAL A 690 -17.18 10.53 -3.62
N LEU A 691 -16.07 10.08 -4.18
CA LEU A 691 -16.05 9.05 -5.21
C LEU A 691 -15.70 7.69 -4.60
N GLY A 692 -16.59 6.72 -4.81
CA GLY A 692 -16.39 5.32 -4.44
C GLY A 692 -16.10 4.43 -5.64
N GLU A 693 -15.88 3.14 -5.37
CA GLU A 693 -15.67 2.14 -6.40
C GLU A 693 -16.80 2.12 -7.46
N LEU A 694 -16.48 1.72 -8.70
CA LEU A 694 -17.38 1.72 -9.87
C LEU A 694 -17.86 3.11 -10.35
N ASN A 695 -17.11 4.18 -10.03
CA ASN A 695 -17.48 5.57 -10.30
C ASN A 695 -18.79 5.97 -9.59
N PHE A 696 -19.01 5.44 -8.39
CA PHE A 696 -20.03 6.00 -7.51
C PHE A 696 -19.61 7.41 -7.10
N THR A 697 -20.56 8.33 -6.99
CA THR A 697 -20.30 9.69 -6.54
C THR A 697 -21.46 10.14 -5.67
N ASP A 698 -21.17 10.51 -4.43
CA ASP A 698 -22.02 11.34 -3.60
C ASP A 698 -21.47 12.78 -3.60
N SER A 699 -22.33 13.79 -3.63
CA SER A 699 -21.90 15.17 -3.84
C SER A 699 -22.78 16.14 -3.09
N THR A 700 -22.14 16.99 -2.28
CA THR A 700 -22.85 18.08 -1.60
C THR A 700 -23.36 19.13 -2.58
N ARG A 701 -22.77 19.23 -3.79
CA ARG A 701 -23.19 20.18 -4.83
C ARG A 701 -24.56 19.85 -5.42
N LEU A 702 -25.04 18.61 -5.31
CA LEU A 702 -26.40 18.24 -5.73
C LEU A 702 -27.48 18.99 -4.95
N SER A 703 -27.15 19.53 -3.77
CA SER A 703 -28.01 20.42 -2.98
C SER A 703 -28.19 21.82 -3.59
N GLY A 704 -27.31 22.23 -4.51
CA GLY A 704 -27.43 23.44 -5.32
C GLY A 704 -26.59 24.65 -4.89
N ASP A 705 -25.93 24.61 -3.72
CA ASP A 705 -25.17 25.73 -3.15
C ASP A 705 -23.80 25.30 -2.59
N TYR A 706 -22.84 26.23 -2.49
CA TYR A 706 -21.59 26.06 -1.75
C TYR A 706 -21.85 26.11 -0.24
N ILE A 707 -21.14 25.28 0.52
CA ILE A 707 -21.06 25.41 1.98
C ILE A 707 -20.14 26.58 2.28
N ASN A 708 -20.62 27.54 3.06
CA ASN A 708 -19.88 28.75 3.43
C ASN A 708 -19.57 28.71 4.92
N TYR A 709 -18.31 28.83 5.27
CA TYR A 709 -17.83 28.83 6.65
C TYR A 709 -16.89 30.01 6.90
N ASP A 710 -17.28 30.97 7.74
CA ASP A 710 -16.44 32.12 8.08
C ASP A 710 -15.47 31.75 9.20
N VAL A 711 -14.21 31.50 8.84
CA VAL A 711 -13.16 31.07 9.78
C VAL A 711 -12.93 32.11 10.88
N ALA A 712 -13.08 33.40 10.57
CA ALA A 712 -12.84 34.48 11.53
C ALA A 712 -14.07 34.76 12.43
N ALA A 713 -15.23 34.22 12.09
CA ALA A 713 -16.48 34.40 12.83
C ALA A 713 -17.12 33.05 13.20
N ALA A 714 -16.33 31.99 13.30
CA ALA A 714 -16.78 30.67 13.70
C ALA A 714 -17.39 30.73 15.11
N PRO A 715 -18.64 30.26 15.29
CA PRO A 715 -19.30 30.32 16.59
C PRO A 715 -18.71 29.38 17.64
N LEU A 716 -17.93 28.37 17.21
CA LEU A 716 -17.26 27.43 18.09
C LEU A 716 -15.76 27.38 17.82
N SER A 717 -14.99 27.29 18.90
CA SER A 717 -13.54 27.06 18.87
C SER A 717 -13.14 25.98 19.87
N PHE A 718 -12.22 25.12 19.43
CA PHE A 718 -11.70 23.97 20.16
C PHE A 718 -10.17 23.99 20.23
N SER A 719 -9.55 25.17 20.14
CA SER A 719 -8.10 25.29 20.28
C SER A 719 -7.72 25.32 21.76
N ASP A 720 -6.71 24.56 22.16
CA ASP A 720 -6.17 24.63 23.51
C ASP A 720 -4.98 25.62 23.59
N ASP A 721 -5.14 26.72 24.33
CA ASP A 721 -4.03 27.62 24.71
C ASP A 721 -3.03 26.98 25.69
N SER A 722 -3.36 25.80 26.22
CA SER A 722 -2.52 24.98 27.09
C SER A 722 -1.96 23.71 26.44
N GLY A 723 -2.27 23.48 25.15
CA GLY A 723 -1.91 22.28 24.37
C GLY A 723 -2.60 21.01 24.87
N LEU A 724 -2.57 19.92 24.09
CA LEU A 724 -2.78 18.53 24.58
C LEU A 724 -2.36 18.51 26.05
N GLN A 725 -3.17 18.08 27.02
CA GLN A 725 -2.80 18.09 28.45
C GLN A 725 -1.41 17.43 28.71
N GLY A 726 -0.31 18.18 28.49
CA GLY A 726 1.07 17.67 28.37
C GLY A 726 1.61 17.17 27.00
N GLY A 727 0.99 17.38 25.83
CA GLY A 727 1.48 16.91 24.51
C GLY A 727 2.24 17.95 23.66
N PRO A 728 2.91 17.54 22.56
CA PRO A 728 3.97 18.34 21.91
C PRO A 728 3.53 19.49 20.98
N TYR A 729 2.25 19.62 20.62
CA TYR A 729 1.78 20.58 19.61
C TYR A 729 0.73 21.55 20.19
N PRO A 730 1.13 22.79 20.55
CA PRO A 730 0.19 23.82 21.03
C PRO A 730 -0.76 24.28 19.91
N GLY A 731 -2.02 24.58 20.24
CA GLY A 731 -3.00 25.12 19.29
C GLY A 731 -3.76 24.10 18.44
N LEU A 732 -3.42 22.80 18.51
CA LEU A 732 -4.17 21.74 17.82
C LEU A 732 -5.52 21.45 18.50
N THR A 733 -6.47 20.97 17.70
CA THR A 733 -7.83 20.57 18.13
C THR A 733 -7.95 19.06 18.45
N TRP A 734 -6.81 18.38 18.63
CA TRP A 734 -6.71 16.96 18.98
C TRP A 734 -6.52 16.81 20.49
N TYR A 735 -7.33 15.95 21.09
CA TYR A 735 -7.35 15.70 22.52
C TYR A 735 -7.15 14.22 22.81
N VAL A 736 -6.49 13.91 23.93
CA VAL A 736 -6.43 12.52 24.41
C VAL A 736 -7.81 12.11 24.88
N ASP A 737 -8.32 11.02 24.34
CA ASP A 737 -9.68 10.54 24.51
C ASP A 737 -9.72 9.44 25.59
N LEU A 738 -9.60 9.87 26.85
CA LEU A 738 -9.60 8.97 28.02
C LEU A 738 -10.77 9.28 28.95
N ASP A 739 -11.28 8.26 29.64
CA ASP A 739 -12.35 8.41 30.62
C ASP A 739 -11.99 9.45 31.70
N GLY A 740 -12.88 10.42 31.91
CA GLY A 740 -12.73 11.49 32.88
C GLY A 740 -11.91 12.70 32.42
N LEU A 741 -11.41 12.71 31.19
CA LEU A 741 -10.87 13.92 30.55
C LEU A 741 -11.99 14.76 29.94
N PHE A 742 -11.64 15.93 29.37
CA PHE A 742 -12.61 16.85 28.79
C PHE A 742 -12.00 17.65 27.64
N ILE A 743 -12.88 18.14 26.76
CA ILE A 743 -12.59 19.04 25.65
C ILE A 743 -13.12 20.44 26.01
N PRO A 744 -12.29 21.49 26.05
CA PRO A 744 -12.76 22.87 26.17
C PRO A 744 -13.45 23.33 24.89
N VAL A 745 -14.54 24.10 25.04
CA VAL A 745 -15.30 24.68 23.93
C VAL A 745 -15.53 26.15 24.22
N ASP A 746 -14.83 27.01 23.49
CA ASP A 746 -15.13 28.44 23.45
C ASP A 746 -16.28 28.65 22.45
N TYR A 747 -17.31 29.40 22.87
CA TYR A 747 -18.45 29.73 22.03
C TYR A 747 -18.69 31.23 21.95
N ASP A 748 -19.03 31.69 20.75
CA ASP A 748 -19.61 33.02 20.47
C ASP A 748 -20.89 32.85 19.66
N LEU A 749 -22.02 32.88 20.36
CA LEU A 749 -23.35 32.72 19.80
C LEU A 749 -24.01 34.05 19.44
N SER A 750 -23.27 35.17 19.51
CA SER A 750 -23.84 36.51 19.35
C SER A 750 -24.35 36.82 17.95
N ALA A 751 -23.78 36.18 16.92
CA ALA A 751 -24.14 36.35 15.51
C ALA A 751 -24.95 35.16 14.96
N VAL A 752 -25.26 34.17 15.80
CA VAL A 752 -25.85 32.89 15.38
C VAL A 752 -27.38 32.98 15.36
N THR A 753 -28.01 32.35 14.35
CA THR A 753 -29.47 32.27 14.23
C THR A 753 -30.05 30.89 14.57
N THR A 754 -29.22 29.85 14.46
CA THR A 754 -29.52 28.45 14.82
C THR A 754 -28.30 27.90 15.55
N LEU A 755 -28.49 27.31 16.73
CA LEU A 755 -27.36 26.80 17.51
C LEU A 755 -26.53 25.80 16.69
N PRO A 756 -25.19 25.96 16.63
CA PRO A 756 -24.33 25.00 15.95
C PRO A 756 -24.34 23.66 16.67
N GLU A 757 -24.05 22.61 15.92
CA GLU A 757 -23.85 21.26 16.45
C GLU A 757 -22.36 20.95 16.47
N ILE A 758 -21.93 20.16 17.46
CA ILE A 758 -20.54 19.74 17.61
C ILE A 758 -20.41 18.34 17.02
N MET A 759 -19.38 18.13 16.20
CA MET A 759 -18.97 16.83 15.70
C MET A 759 -17.68 16.42 16.41
N LEU A 760 -17.72 15.32 17.15
CA LEU A 760 -16.54 14.66 17.70
C LEU A 760 -16.13 13.51 16.77
N VAL A 761 -14.83 13.45 16.48
CA VAL A 761 -14.21 12.36 15.70
C VAL A 761 -13.30 11.57 16.63
N HIS A 762 -13.77 10.41 17.07
CA HIS A 762 -13.04 9.46 17.90
C HIS A 762 -12.23 8.50 17.01
N HIS A 763 -10.97 8.85 16.74
CA HIS A 763 -10.13 8.19 15.71
C HIS A 763 -9.91 6.69 15.95
N HIS A 764 -10.02 6.24 17.19
CA HIS A 764 -9.75 4.86 17.60
C HIS A 764 -11.00 4.07 17.99
N ASN A 765 -12.18 4.68 17.90
CA ASN A 765 -13.41 3.97 18.17
C ASN A 765 -13.69 2.88 17.12
N THR A 766 -14.48 1.90 17.52
CA THR A 766 -15.00 0.87 16.63
C THR A 766 -15.79 1.46 15.46
N SER A 767 -15.80 0.74 14.33
CA SER A 767 -16.61 1.07 13.16
C SER A 767 -18.07 1.34 13.54
N GLY A 768 -18.61 2.43 13.00
CA GLY A 768 -19.96 2.94 13.33
C GLY A 768 -20.03 3.85 14.56
N ASN A 769 -18.98 3.93 15.39
CA ASN A 769 -18.93 4.79 16.60
C ASN A 769 -17.81 5.85 16.54
N ARG A 770 -17.19 6.06 15.37
CA ARG A 770 -16.08 7.02 15.19
C ARG A 770 -16.53 8.48 15.13
N VAL A 771 -17.81 8.74 14.86
CA VAL A 771 -18.38 10.09 14.85
C VAL A 771 -19.53 10.18 15.85
N GLU A 772 -19.49 11.20 16.68
CA GLU A 772 -20.56 11.57 17.62
C GLU A 772 -21.00 13.01 17.36
N ILE A 773 -22.31 13.25 17.32
CA ILE A 773 -22.89 14.58 17.16
C ILE A 773 -23.53 15.02 18.49
N LEU A 774 -23.11 16.19 18.97
CA LEU A 774 -23.64 16.82 20.18
C LEU A 774 -24.39 18.10 19.83
N THR A 775 -25.43 18.38 20.61
CA THR A 775 -26.24 19.60 20.45
C THR A 775 -25.96 20.58 21.58
N LEU A 776 -25.93 21.88 21.28
CA LEU A 776 -25.83 22.90 22.33
C LEU A 776 -27.19 23.11 22.99
N GLU A 777 -27.20 23.17 24.33
CA GLU A 777 -28.38 23.52 25.11
C GLU A 777 -28.24 24.93 25.71
N ALA A 778 -29.05 25.85 25.18
CA ALA A 778 -29.25 27.20 25.68
C ALA A 778 -29.81 27.21 27.12
N SER A 779 -29.27 28.06 27.99
CA SER A 779 -29.55 27.96 29.43
C SER A 779 -30.77 28.74 29.93
N ASN A 780 -31.32 29.78 29.26
CA ASN A 780 -32.46 30.57 29.78
C ASN A 780 -33.27 31.38 28.74
N GLU A 781 -34.44 31.92 29.16
CA GLU A 781 -35.43 32.75 28.41
C GLU A 781 -34.86 33.91 27.54
N ALA A 782 -33.61 34.33 27.71
CA ALA A 782 -32.97 35.36 26.90
C ALA A 782 -32.67 34.91 25.46
N ASP A 783 -32.41 33.60 25.24
CA ASP A 783 -32.18 33.02 23.91
C ASP A 783 -33.46 33.01 23.06
N LEU A 784 -34.63 32.93 23.72
CA LEU A 784 -35.96 33.08 23.11
C LEU A 784 -36.30 34.55 22.79
N GLU A 785 -35.75 35.53 23.51
CA GLU A 785 -35.93 36.96 23.22
C GLU A 785 -35.03 37.47 22.06
N ALA A 786 -33.93 36.78 21.75
CA ALA A 786 -33.05 37.06 20.62
C ALA A 786 -33.53 36.46 19.27
N GLY A 787 -34.55 35.58 19.29
CA GLY A 787 -35.14 34.99 18.09
C GLY A 787 -34.41 33.75 17.55
N ILE A 788 -33.54 33.12 18.34
CA ILE A 788 -32.84 31.88 17.98
C ILE A 788 -33.86 30.72 18.06
N SER A 789 -34.05 30.01 16.94
CA SER A 789 -34.90 28.80 16.94
C SER A 789 -34.09 27.61 17.48
N VAL A 790 -34.62 26.97 18.52
CA VAL A 790 -34.16 25.64 18.97
C VAL A 790 -34.66 24.61 17.94
N SER A 791 -33.76 23.79 17.37
CA SER A 791 -34.10 22.71 16.44
C SER A 791 -34.83 21.56 17.12
#